data_AF-A0A497CR81-F1
#
_entry.id   AF-A0A497CR81-F1
#
_cell.length_a   1.000
_cell.length_b   1.000
_cell.length_c   1.000
_cell.angle_alpha   90.00
_cell.angle_beta   90.00
_cell.angle_gamma   90.00
#
_symmetry.space_group_name_H-M   'P 1'
#
loop_
_entity.id
_entity.type
_entity.pdbx_description
1 polymer ?
#
loop_
_entity_poly.entity_id
_entity_poly.type
_entity_poly.pdbx_seq_one_letter_code
_entity_poly.pdbx_strand_id
1 'polypeptide(L)'
;MLMEEQEQTNKPFFSGVAMQVILKYKKHLTIIGIVAVLLSAIFSGPTFITPLYKSNVILYPTASNSISKVLLSENMGNSKDILEFGEEEQTEQMLQVLNSNKIRDRVVIKYNLLDHYEIKPGSKYRMTRLIKEYETNFRFRRTEYMAVSITVFDRDAQMAADMANDVAELVDSTINRMQKKVAIKAFEIVEREYFKLKDEIQVKEDSLTVLRGYGVHDYESQSEMFNRQLAIEMAKGNAPGIKRLEDKLEILSMYGGPYVSIRDALLHDKKQLSQLKAKYEEAKVDATENLPHKFVVSNAIRAEKKSYPIRWLIVLITTFSVLFLATLIFGMMEILSGRMEFDIKKKDRKLGVFKRKNDVQADSRSSNSPVEVVEKVIIRERIVIQEPVKVVRKEQEISGQKEVEKEITKRDNNNFKMDNFFNSANLVKLIVKWRYHLLIVVGVAALLAAIFSGPTFITPMYKSYAVSYPANVEPYSEESTTEQMLQILNAQDIVDSVIQKYDLARHYEIDPDYEYYKTVLLYEYHQNVSVSKTPFESVLIEVHDKDPVMARDMVNAILDFYNKKISRLHKNKYVEVVDMYESQLLQKRQVLDSLKQILYVLGTEYGLIDYSATSQEIMRGYLKTVYGGNAKDINTKEVKRLLDNMEIKSGQLIEVVQMLQNESRAYVDIKLDLEMNVRFLNANMTYSNIVTYPFVSDKKSYPVRWIIVVIVSLAAFIFALLVILFLENRKKLQRK
;
A
#
# COMPACT_ATOMS: atom_id res chain seq x y z
N MET A 1 14.48 -52.81 -63.04
CA MET A 1 14.58 -51.59 -62.21
C MET A 1 14.60 -52.02 -60.76
N LEU A 2 15.48 -51.45 -59.94
CA LEU A 2 15.48 -51.65 -58.49
C LEU A 2 14.52 -50.62 -57.87
N MET A 3 13.67 -51.05 -56.94
CA MET A 3 13.08 -50.16 -55.94
C MET A 3 13.83 -50.40 -54.64
N GLU A 4 14.35 -49.34 -54.03
CA GLU A 4 15.02 -49.43 -52.73
C GLU A 4 13.98 -49.64 -51.63
N GLU A 5 14.09 -50.74 -50.90
CA GLU A 5 13.27 -51.02 -49.73
C GLU A 5 13.76 -50.15 -48.56
N GLN A 6 13.04 -49.06 -48.27
CA GLN A 6 13.41 -48.16 -47.17
C GLN A 6 13.19 -48.85 -45.82
N GLU A 7 14.30 -49.30 -45.21
CA GLU A 7 14.33 -49.91 -43.89
C GLU A 7 13.86 -48.93 -42.80
N GLN A 8 12.56 -48.96 -42.48
CA GLN A 8 11.99 -48.18 -41.38
C GLN A 8 12.52 -48.69 -40.03
N THR A 9 13.63 -48.12 -39.59
CA THR A 9 14.19 -48.32 -38.25
C THR A 9 13.22 -47.82 -37.17
N ASN A 10 12.37 -48.74 -36.71
CA ASN A 10 11.37 -48.51 -35.66
C ASN A 10 12.07 -48.09 -34.35
N LYS A 11 12.17 -46.78 -34.12
CA LYS A 11 12.71 -46.22 -32.87
C LYS A 11 11.80 -46.67 -31.73
N PRO A 12 12.32 -47.38 -30.71
CA PRO A 12 11.49 -47.93 -29.65
C PRO A 12 10.85 -46.79 -28.85
N PHE A 13 9.55 -46.90 -28.61
CA PHE A 13 8.83 -45.98 -27.73
C PHE A 13 9.49 -46.00 -26.33
N PHE A 14 9.64 -44.83 -25.70
CA PHE A 14 10.40 -44.69 -24.45
C PHE A 14 9.87 -45.59 -23.32
N SER A 15 8.56 -45.83 -23.32
CA SER A 15 7.85 -46.78 -22.44
C SER A 15 8.25 -48.24 -22.64
N GLY A 16 8.53 -48.66 -23.88
CA GLY A 16 8.97 -50.02 -24.22
C GLY A 16 10.35 -50.33 -23.66
N VAL A 17 11.30 -49.40 -23.82
CA VAL A 17 12.65 -49.50 -23.23
C VAL A 17 12.57 -49.55 -21.71
N ALA A 18 11.79 -48.65 -21.09
CA ALA A 18 11.59 -48.65 -19.64
C ALA A 18 11.01 -49.98 -19.14
N MET A 19 10.02 -50.55 -19.84
CA MET A 19 9.41 -51.83 -19.47
C MET A 19 10.38 -53.01 -19.62
N GLN A 20 11.19 -53.06 -20.70
CA GLN A 20 12.26 -54.06 -20.86
C GLN A 20 13.28 -53.98 -19.72
N VAL A 21 13.73 -52.77 -19.36
CA VAL A 21 14.67 -52.53 -18.25
C VAL A 21 14.06 -52.99 -16.92
N ILE A 22 12.81 -52.66 -16.64
CA ILE A 22 12.10 -53.08 -15.41
C ILE A 22 12.03 -54.61 -15.33
N LEU A 23 11.65 -55.29 -16.42
CA LEU A 23 11.53 -56.75 -16.45
C LEU A 23 12.89 -57.46 -16.32
N LYS A 24 13.94 -56.95 -17.00
CA LYS A 24 15.31 -57.50 -17.00
C LYS A 24 16.00 -57.30 -15.65
N TYR A 25 15.91 -56.10 -15.07
CA TYR A 25 16.56 -55.74 -13.81
C TYR A 25 15.67 -55.94 -12.57
N LYS A 26 14.49 -56.56 -12.69
CA LYS A 26 13.49 -56.68 -11.60
C LYS A 26 14.07 -57.06 -10.23
N LYS A 27 14.98 -58.05 -10.16
CA LYS A 27 15.62 -58.45 -8.89
C LYS A 27 16.41 -57.31 -8.24
N HIS A 28 17.19 -56.57 -9.03
CA HIS A 28 17.97 -55.42 -8.56
C HIS A 28 17.06 -54.27 -8.14
N LEU A 29 16.02 -53.97 -8.93
CA LEU A 29 15.03 -52.95 -8.60
C LEU A 29 14.25 -53.28 -7.31
N THR A 30 13.87 -54.54 -7.09
CA THR A 30 13.23 -54.97 -5.83
C THR A 30 14.17 -54.79 -4.64
N ILE A 31 15.45 -55.18 -4.75
CA ILE A 31 16.44 -54.98 -3.67
C ILE A 31 16.64 -53.49 -3.38
N ILE A 32 16.84 -52.68 -4.41
CA ILE A 32 17.00 -51.21 -4.31
C ILE A 32 15.76 -50.57 -3.67
N GLY A 33 14.55 -51.01 -4.05
CA GLY A 33 13.29 -50.55 -3.46
C GLY A 33 13.15 -50.90 -1.99
N ILE A 34 13.46 -52.14 -1.59
CA ILE A 34 13.44 -52.57 -0.18
C ILE A 34 14.45 -51.77 0.65
N VAL A 35 15.67 -51.57 0.15
CA VAL A 35 16.70 -50.74 0.82
C VAL A 35 16.25 -49.28 0.93
N ALA A 36 15.64 -48.71 -0.12
CA ALA A 36 15.09 -47.36 -0.08
C ALA A 36 13.97 -47.20 0.95
N VAL A 37 13.05 -48.17 1.05
CA VAL A 37 11.98 -48.20 2.07
C VAL A 37 12.57 -48.27 3.48
N LEU A 38 13.51 -49.19 3.73
CA LEU A 38 14.14 -49.35 5.05
C LEU A 38 14.90 -48.08 5.47
N LEU A 39 15.75 -47.53 4.60
CA LEU A 39 16.53 -46.33 4.91
C LEU A 39 15.62 -45.10 5.08
N SER A 40 14.61 -44.90 4.25
CA SER A 40 13.68 -43.76 4.40
C SER A 40 12.77 -43.88 5.63
N ALA A 41 12.42 -45.10 6.05
CA ALA A 41 11.72 -45.33 7.31
C ALA A 41 12.61 -45.01 8.53
N ILE A 42 13.90 -45.39 8.49
CA ILE A 42 14.88 -45.09 9.55
C ILE A 42 15.17 -43.59 9.63
N PHE A 43 15.54 -42.96 8.50
CA PHE A 43 15.92 -41.54 8.46
C PHE A 43 14.73 -40.57 8.62
N SER A 44 13.48 -41.03 8.47
CA SER A 44 12.30 -40.25 8.90
C SER A 44 11.90 -40.50 10.36
N GLY A 45 12.66 -41.33 11.09
CA GLY A 45 12.54 -41.59 12.51
C GLY A 45 12.80 -40.36 13.40
N PRO A 46 12.36 -40.38 14.67
CA PRO A 46 12.43 -39.22 15.56
C PRO A 46 13.87 -38.89 15.99
N THR A 47 14.80 -39.83 15.81
CA THR A 47 16.24 -39.72 16.06
C THR A 47 16.98 -38.87 15.01
N PHE A 48 16.37 -38.64 13.85
CA PHE A 48 16.96 -37.88 12.73
C PHE A 48 16.15 -36.64 12.37
N ILE A 49 14.81 -36.72 12.49
CA ILE A 49 13.92 -35.59 12.25
C ILE A 49 13.04 -35.41 13.49
N THR A 50 13.23 -34.29 14.19
CA THR A 50 12.40 -33.88 15.32
C THR A 50 10.92 -33.85 14.89
N PRO A 51 10.01 -34.50 15.64
CA PRO A 51 8.59 -34.28 15.50
C PRO A 51 8.26 -32.80 15.63
N LEU A 52 7.45 -32.26 14.70
CA LEU A 52 6.81 -30.95 14.89
C LEU A 52 5.29 -31.13 14.94
N TYR A 53 4.70 -30.55 15.96
CA TYR A 53 3.28 -30.37 16.17
C TYR A 53 2.85 -29.07 15.48
N LYS A 54 1.58 -28.95 15.11
CA LYS A 54 1.03 -27.78 14.43
C LYS A 54 -0.21 -27.32 15.16
N SER A 55 -0.21 -26.07 15.59
CA SER A 55 -1.41 -25.40 16.08
C SER A 55 -1.68 -24.17 15.20
N ASN A 56 -2.93 -23.70 15.19
CA ASN A 56 -3.33 -22.61 14.30
C ASN A 56 -4.49 -21.80 14.89
N VAL A 57 -4.35 -20.47 14.91
CA VAL A 57 -5.47 -19.54 15.15
C VAL A 57 -6.11 -19.17 13.82
N ILE A 58 -7.44 -19.02 13.80
CA ILE A 58 -8.19 -18.35 12.73
C ILE A 58 -8.88 -17.14 13.34
N LEU A 59 -8.65 -15.96 12.78
CA LEU A 59 -9.27 -14.71 13.20
C LEU A 59 -9.62 -13.85 11.97
N TYR A 60 -10.59 -12.95 12.14
CA TYR A 60 -10.82 -11.86 11.19
C TYR A 60 -10.25 -10.56 11.75
N PRO A 61 -9.70 -9.67 10.91
CA PRO A 61 -9.47 -8.29 11.28
C PRO A 61 -10.81 -7.55 11.40
N THR A 62 -10.92 -6.63 12.36
CA THR A 62 -12.06 -5.70 12.46
C THR A 62 -11.79 -4.41 11.68
N ALA A 63 -12.81 -3.60 11.43
CA ALA A 63 -12.64 -2.29 10.80
C ALA A 63 -11.70 -1.38 11.63
N SER A 64 -10.65 -0.82 11.02
CA SER A 64 -9.68 0.07 11.69
C SER A 64 -10.19 1.49 11.96
N ASN A 65 -11.49 1.67 12.16
CA ASN A 65 -12.08 2.97 12.47
C ASN A 65 -11.70 3.42 13.88
N SER A 66 -11.67 4.73 14.11
CA SER A 66 -11.53 5.29 15.45
C SER A 66 -12.83 5.13 16.24
N ILE A 67 -12.73 5.04 17.56
CA ILE A 67 -13.87 4.81 18.47
C ILE A 67 -14.84 5.99 18.36
N SER A 68 -14.28 7.20 18.38
CA SER A 68 -15.01 8.44 18.24
C SER A 68 -15.87 8.50 16.98
N LYS A 69 -15.32 8.11 15.83
CA LYS A 69 -15.99 8.21 14.54
C LYS A 69 -17.24 7.33 14.46
N VAL A 70 -17.28 6.19 15.14
CA VAL A 70 -18.44 5.28 15.10
C VAL A 70 -19.39 5.46 16.29
N LEU A 71 -18.92 5.93 17.45
CA LEU A 71 -19.77 6.12 18.64
C LEU A 71 -20.25 7.55 18.90
N LEU A 72 -19.53 8.57 18.40
CA LEU A 72 -19.77 9.97 18.74
C LEU A 72 -20.09 10.87 17.53
N SER A 73 -19.69 10.50 16.31
CA SER A 73 -19.90 11.37 15.16
C SER A 73 -21.36 11.37 14.68
N GLU A 74 -21.92 12.57 14.46
CA GLU A 74 -23.33 12.76 14.06
C GLU A 74 -23.65 12.26 12.62
N ASN A 75 -22.62 11.92 11.84
CA ASN A 75 -22.72 11.55 10.42
C ASN A 75 -22.98 10.04 10.21
N MET A 76 -24.14 9.56 10.67
CA MET A 76 -24.59 8.14 10.55
C MET A 76 -24.56 7.54 9.13
N GLY A 77 -24.41 8.36 8.07
CA GLY A 77 -24.34 7.87 6.68
C GLY A 77 -22.98 7.26 6.28
N ASN A 78 -21.89 7.54 7.01
CA ASN A 78 -20.52 7.13 6.65
C ASN A 78 -19.80 6.32 7.76
N SER A 79 -20.51 5.92 8.82
CA SER A 79 -20.00 5.04 9.86
C SER A 79 -20.11 3.57 9.42
N LYS A 80 -19.03 3.03 8.84
CA LYS A 80 -18.81 1.57 8.77
C LYS A 80 -18.93 1.00 10.19
N ASP A 81 -19.71 -0.07 10.34
CA ASP A 81 -20.08 -0.66 11.64
C ASP A 81 -18.84 -1.14 12.41
N ILE A 82 -18.83 -0.98 13.74
CA ILE A 82 -17.84 -1.62 14.64
C ILE A 82 -17.86 -3.15 14.50
N LEU A 83 -19.00 -3.71 14.11
CA LEU A 83 -19.20 -5.14 13.89
C LEU A 83 -18.73 -5.62 12.50
N GLU A 84 -18.24 -4.74 11.62
CA GLU A 84 -17.69 -5.12 10.32
C GLU A 84 -16.29 -5.75 10.44
N PHE A 85 -16.08 -6.88 9.75
CA PHE A 85 -14.83 -7.64 9.80
C PHE A 85 -14.54 -8.36 8.47
N GLY A 86 -13.28 -8.73 8.26
CA GLY A 86 -12.85 -9.51 7.09
C GLY A 86 -12.63 -8.70 5.81
N GLU A 87 -12.58 -7.37 5.89
CA GLU A 87 -12.20 -6.50 4.77
C GLU A 87 -10.79 -6.84 4.24
N GLU A 88 -10.63 -6.79 2.91
CA GLU A 88 -9.40 -7.24 2.25
C GLU A 88 -8.17 -6.39 2.65
N GLU A 89 -8.31 -5.05 2.61
CA GLU A 89 -7.26 -4.11 3.03
C GLU A 89 -6.83 -4.37 4.49
N GLN A 90 -7.79 -4.53 5.39
CA GLN A 90 -7.55 -4.77 6.82
C GLN A 90 -6.81 -6.10 7.05
N THR A 91 -7.11 -7.10 6.22
CA THR A 91 -6.45 -8.41 6.22
C THR A 91 -4.99 -8.29 5.77
N GLU A 92 -4.71 -7.46 4.78
CA GLU A 92 -3.35 -7.21 4.28
C GLU A 92 -2.51 -6.38 5.26
N GLN A 93 -3.06 -5.30 5.81
CA GLN A 93 -2.42 -4.52 6.88
C GLN A 93 -2.07 -5.40 8.08
N MET A 94 -3.01 -6.25 8.53
CA MET A 94 -2.78 -7.16 9.65
C MET A 94 -1.70 -8.22 9.34
N LEU A 95 -1.68 -8.78 8.12
CA LEU A 95 -0.63 -9.71 7.68
C LEU A 95 0.74 -9.05 7.69
N GLN A 96 0.85 -7.77 7.32
CA GLN A 96 2.11 -7.02 7.37
C GLN A 96 2.57 -6.76 8.81
N VAL A 97 1.66 -6.48 9.75
CA VAL A 97 2.01 -6.39 11.17
C VAL A 97 2.47 -7.76 11.71
N LEU A 98 1.80 -8.85 11.35
CA LEU A 98 2.18 -10.22 11.76
C LEU A 98 3.58 -10.63 11.27
N ASN A 99 3.93 -10.30 10.02
CA ASN A 99 5.27 -10.55 9.47
C ASN A 99 6.34 -9.59 10.01
N SER A 100 5.98 -8.57 10.79
CA SER A 100 6.94 -7.58 11.29
C SER A 100 7.90 -8.13 12.35
N ASN A 101 9.08 -7.51 12.43
CA ASN A 101 10.00 -7.76 13.55
C ASN A 101 9.40 -7.37 14.92
N LYS A 102 8.43 -6.45 14.98
CA LYS A 102 7.76 -6.09 16.25
C LYS A 102 6.96 -7.22 16.87
N ILE A 103 6.49 -8.19 16.08
CA ILE A 103 5.84 -9.41 16.57
C ILE A 103 6.90 -10.46 16.89
N ARG A 104 7.71 -10.83 15.89
CA ARG A 104 8.79 -11.82 16.02
C ARG A 104 9.66 -11.60 17.26
N ASP A 105 10.18 -10.39 17.43
CA ASP A 105 11.17 -10.10 18.46
C ASP A 105 10.54 -10.18 19.88
N ARG A 106 9.22 -9.94 20.01
CA ARG A 106 8.50 -10.17 21.28
C ARG A 106 8.24 -11.65 21.55
N VAL A 107 7.86 -12.44 20.55
CA VAL A 107 7.69 -13.90 20.70
C VAL A 107 9.02 -14.54 21.09
N VAL A 108 10.10 -14.16 20.40
CA VAL A 108 11.48 -14.55 20.70
C VAL A 108 11.84 -14.32 22.17
N ILE A 109 11.50 -13.15 22.72
CA ILE A 109 11.77 -12.80 24.11
C ILE A 109 10.84 -13.57 25.06
N LYS A 110 9.53 -13.61 24.81
CA LYS A 110 8.53 -14.23 25.71
C LYS A 110 8.76 -15.74 25.88
N TYR A 111 9.13 -16.43 24.80
CA TYR A 111 9.36 -17.88 24.78
C TYR A 111 10.83 -18.29 24.88
N ASN A 112 11.75 -17.32 25.03
CA ASN A 112 13.20 -17.53 24.97
C ASN A 112 13.64 -18.46 23.81
N LEU A 113 13.20 -18.12 22.58
CA LEU A 113 13.38 -18.99 21.40
C LEU A 113 14.85 -19.25 21.03
N LEU A 114 15.80 -18.48 21.58
CA LEU A 114 17.23 -18.75 21.45
C LEU A 114 17.62 -20.07 22.12
N ASP A 115 17.20 -20.29 23.36
CA ASP A 115 17.55 -21.50 24.12
C ASP A 115 16.65 -22.67 23.75
N HIS A 116 15.35 -22.42 23.49
CA HIS A 116 14.39 -23.44 23.03
C HIS A 116 14.76 -24.04 21.66
N TYR A 117 15.33 -23.25 20.75
CA TYR A 117 15.89 -23.72 19.48
C TYR A 117 17.39 -24.10 19.56
N GLU A 118 17.96 -24.22 20.78
CA GLU A 118 19.34 -24.63 21.05
C GLU A 118 20.45 -23.75 20.41
N ILE A 119 20.14 -22.49 20.11
CA ILE A 119 20.99 -21.55 19.36
C ILE A 119 22.04 -20.89 20.27
N LYS A 120 23.03 -21.69 20.67
CA LYS A 120 24.15 -21.33 21.58
C LYS A 120 24.64 -19.88 21.39
N PRO A 121 24.79 -19.06 22.46
CA PRO A 121 25.09 -17.62 22.34
C PRO A 121 26.31 -17.25 21.49
N GLY A 122 27.41 -17.99 21.60
CA GLY A 122 28.64 -17.76 20.83
C GLY A 122 28.65 -18.31 19.40
N SER A 123 27.51 -18.78 18.86
CA SER A 123 27.47 -19.52 17.60
C SER A 123 27.27 -18.62 16.36
N LYS A 124 28.06 -18.86 15.31
CA LYS A 124 28.14 -18.01 14.10
C LYS A 124 26.78 -17.82 13.40
N TYR A 125 26.44 -16.57 13.06
CA TYR A 125 25.14 -16.20 12.50
C TYR A 125 23.95 -16.58 13.41
N ARG A 126 24.05 -16.26 14.71
CA ARG A 126 23.03 -16.54 15.74
C ARG A 126 21.67 -15.94 15.38
N MET A 127 21.64 -14.66 15.05
CA MET A 127 20.40 -13.92 14.79
C MET A 127 19.78 -14.37 13.46
N THR A 128 20.58 -14.51 12.39
CA THR A 128 20.08 -15.08 11.13
C THR A 128 19.50 -16.49 11.30
N ARG A 129 20.10 -17.35 12.15
CA ARG A 129 19.53 -18.70 12.40
C ARG A 129 18.22 -18.63 13.19
N LEU A 130 18.14 -17.81 14.22
CA LEU A 130 16.91 -17.60 14.99
C LEU A 130 15.76 -17.10 14.08
N ILE A 131 16.04 -16.09 13.26
CA ILE A 131 15.08 -15.49 12.32
C ILE A 131 14.60 -16.55 11.31
N LYS A 132 15.53 -17.31 10.70
CA LYS A 132 15.17 -18.36 9.73
C LYS A 132 14.36 -19.50 10.36
N GLU A 133 14.67 -19.90 11.59
CA GLU A 133 13.93 -20.95 12.29
C GLU A 133 12.51 -20.47 12.61
N TYR A 134 12.37 -19.23 13.10
CA TYR A 134 11.07 -18.57 13.27
C TYR A 134 10.28 -18.51 11.94
N GLU A 135 10.86 -18.02 10.86
CA GLU A 135 10.22 -17.92 9.53
C GLU A 135 9.83 -19.30 8.93
N THR A 136 10.47 -20.39 9.37
CA THR A 136 10.11 -21.75 8.96
C THR A 136 8.89 -22.27 9.73
N ASN A 137 8.83 -21.92 11.02
CA ASN A 137 7.91 -22.44 12.03
C ASN A 137 6.63 -21.58 12.19
N PHE A 138 6.70 -20.27 11.97
CA PHE A 138 5.56 -19.34 11.99
C PHE A 138 5.12 -19.02 10.56
N ARG A 139 3.82 -19.12 10.29
CA ARG A 139 3.25 -18.87 8.96
C ARG A 139 1.94 -18.10 9.07
N PHE A 140 1.90 -16.92 8.45
CA PHE A 140 0.75 -16.04 8.39
C PHE A 140 0.24 -15.98 6.96
N ARG A 141 -1.07 -16.14 6.75
CA ARG A 141 -1.68 -16.09 5.40
C ARG A 141 -3.16 -15.69 5.47
N ARG A 142 -3.64 -15.06 4.40
CA ARG A 142 -5.08 -14.92 4.12
C ARG A 142 -5.68 -16.30 3.82
N THR A 143 -6.93 -16.53 4.22
CA THR A 143 -7.74 -17.68 3.77
C THR A 143 -8.61 -17.27 2.58
N GLU A 144 -9.23 -18.26 1.93
CA GLU A 144 -10.19 -18.03 0.83
C GLU A 144 -11.45 -17.26 1.28
N TYR A 145 -11.64 -17.06 2.59
CA TYR A 145 -12.75 -16.33 3.20
C TYR A 145 -12.32 -14.97 3.80
N MET A 146 -11.13 -14.45 3.47
CA MET A 146 -10.52 -13.24 4.05
C MET A 146 -10.23 -13.29 5.56
N ALA A 147 -10.23 -14.48 6.18
CA ALA A 147 -9.69 -14.63 7.53
C ALA A 147 -8.14 -14.66 7.50
N VAL A 148 -7.51 -14.32 8.61
CA VAL A 148 -6.08 -14.55 8.84
C VAL A 148 -5.89 -15.92 9.53
N SER A 149 -5.02 -16.74 8.95
CA SER A 149 -4.56 -18.02 9.50
C SER A 149 -3.14 -17.84 10.06
N ILE A 150 -3.01 -17.90 11.39
CA ILE A 150 -1.74 -17.90 12.13
C ILE A 150 -1.42 -19.35 12.46
N THR A 151 -0.55 -19.99 11.66
CA THR A 151 -0.05 -21.35 11.92
C THR A 151 1.31 -21.28 12.60
N VAL A 152 1.49 -22.05 13.67
CA VAL A 152 2.78 -22.24 14.35
C VAL A 152 3.11 -23.74 14.42
N PHE A 153 4.38 -24.05 14.14
CA PHE A 153 4.97 -25.37 14.31
C PHE A 153 5.99 -25.35 15.44
N ASP A 154 5.95 -26.34 16.33
CA ASP A 154 6.97 -26.49 17.38
C ASP A 154 7.18 -27.97 17.76
N ARG A 155 8.26 -28.26 18.47
CA ARG A 155 8.56 -29.58 19.05
C ARG A 155 7.60 -29.91 20.20
N ASP A 156 7.16 -28.91 20.96
CA ASP A 156 6.16 -29.04 22.01
C ASP A 156 4.75 -28.68 21.49
N ALA A 157 3.79 -29.60 21.70
CA ALA A 157 2.42 -29.45 21.22
C ALA A 157 1.60 -28.38 21.95
N GLN A 158 1.94 -28.07 23.19
CA GLN A 158 1.33 -27.01 23.98
C GLN A 158 1.97 -25.67 23.63
N MET A 159 3.31 -25.59 23.58
CA MET A 159 4.00 -24.35 23.22
C MET A 159 3.64 -23.88 21.80
N ALA A 160 3.42 -24.78 20.83
CA ALA A 160 2.89 -24.44 19.52
C ALA A 160 1.50 -23.75 19.59
N ALA A 161 0.65 -24.16 20.52
CA ALA A 161 -0.68 -23.57 20.72
C ALA A 161 -0.59 -22.21 21.44
N ASP A 162 0.20 -22.15 22.52
CA ASP A 162 0.42 -20.94 23.30
C ASP A 162 1.03 -19.84 22.44
N MET A 163 2.08 -20.14 21.66
CA MET A 163 2.70 -19.19 20.72
C MET A 163 1.74 -18.70 19.64
N ALA A 164 0.85 -19.56 19.12
CA ALA A 164 -0.12 -19.16 18.11
C ALA A 164 -1.20 -18.21 18.69
N ASN A 165 -1.70 -18.51 19.89
CA ASN A 165 -2.64 -17.64 20.62
C ASN A 165 -1.97 -16.30 21.01
N ASP A 166 -0.72 -16.35 21.49
CA ASP A 166 0.04 -15.14 21.81
C ASP A 166 0.31 -14.27 20.59
N VAL A 167 0.60 -14.83 19.41
CA VAL A 167 0.78 -14.02 18.21
C VAL A 167 -0.53 -13.30 17.82
N ALA A 168 -1.69 -13.92 18.02
CA ALA A 168 -2.98 -13.25 17.86
C ALA A 168 -3.20 -12.11 18.87
N GLU A 169 -2.64 -12.20 20.08
CA GLU A 169 -2.70 -11.11 21.06
C GLU A 169 -1.63 -10.02 20.83
N LEU A 170 -0.47 -10.42 20.31
CA LEU A 170 0.62 -9.50 20.00
C LEU A 170 0.33 -8.63 18.77
N VAL A 171 -0.42 -9.11 17.77
CA VAL A 171 -0.82 -8.29 16.61
C VAL A 171 -1.77 -7.17 17.04
N ASP A 172 -2.80 -7.50 17.81
CA ASP A 172 -3.79 -6.54 18.33
C ASP A 172 -3.12 -5.45 19.19
N SER A 173 -2.37 -5.86 20.21
CA SER A 173 -1.58 -4.97 21.09
C SER A 173 -0.39 -4.28 20.39
N THR A 174 -0.21 -4.49 19.08
CA THR A 174 0.71 -3.73 18.22
C THR A 174 -0.03 -2.71 17.37
N ILE A 175 -1.15 -3.08 16.74
CA ILE A 175 -2.01 -2.15 16.00
C ILE A 175 -2.53 -1.04 16.94
N ASN A 176 -3.11 -1.42 18.08
CA ASN A 176 -3.58 -0.47 19.11
C ASN A 176 -2.49 0.53 19.50
N ARG A 177 -1.26 0.05 19.70
CA ARG A 177 -0.10 0.89 20.07
C ARG A 177 0.36 1.82 18.95
N MET A 178 0.25 1.40 17.70
CA MET A 178 0.57 2.21 16.53
C MET A 178 -0.48 3.33 16.36
N GLN A 179 -1.77 2.99 16.46
CA GLN A 179 -2.87 3.95 16.40
C GLN A 179 -2.81 4.95 17.57
N LYS A 180 -2.69 4.49 18.82
CA LYS A 180 -2.63 5.34 20.02
C LYS A 180 -1.48 6.35 19.99
N LYS A 181 -0.34 5.99 19.40
CA LYS A 181 0.81 6.91 19.17
C LYS A 181 0.46 8.08 18.22
N VAL A 182 -0.49 7.89 17.31
CA VAL A 182 -1.01 8.95 16.43
C VAL A 182 -2.15 9.70 17.14
N ALA A 183 -3.08 8.98 17.79
CA ALA A 183 -4.23 9.57 18.49
C ALA A 183 -3.82 10.54 19.60
N ILE A 184 -2.79 10.22 20.40
CA ILE A 184 -2.25 11.13 21.43
C ILE A 184 -1.81 12.47 20.81
N LYS A 185 -1.09 12.45 19.68
CA LYS A 185 -0.69 13.69 18.98
C LYS A 185 -1.87 14.46 18.41
N ALA A 186 -2.90 13.76 17.92
CA ALA A 186 -4.12 14.41 17.43
C ALA A 186 -4.87 15.09 18.60
N PHE A 187 -4.96 14.41 19.74
CA PHE A 187 -5.52 14.97 20.98
C PHE A 187 -4.74 16.20 21.47
N GLU A 188 -3.41 16.13 21.59
CA GLU A 188 -2.54 17.27 21.95
C GLU A 188 -2.74 18.51 21.05
N ILE A 189 -3.06 18.29 19.76
CA ILE A 189 -3.40 19.37 18.83
C ILE A 189 -4.79 19.92 19.15
N VAL A 190 -5.83 19.07 19.17
CA VAL A 190 -7.22 19.52 19.36
C VAL A 190 -7.44 20.16 20.74
N GLU A 191 -6.80 19.63 21.79
CA GLU A 191 -6.80 20.18 23.15
C GLU A 191 -6.29 21.63 23.18
N ARG A 192 -5.12 21.89 22.59
CA ARG A 192 -4.54 23.23 22.53
C ARG A 192 -5.43 24.20 21.76
N GLU A 193 -5.99 23.79 20.63
CA GLU A 193 -6.91 24.64 19.86
C GLU A 193 -8.23 24.90 20.62
N TYR A 194 -8.75 23.91 21.35
CA TYR A 194 -9.96 24.03 22.18
C TYR A 194 -9.76 25.04 23.31
N PHE A 195 -8.67 24.93 24.08
CA PHE A 195 -8.38 25.89 25.14
C PHE A 195 -8.07 27.29 24.59
N LYS A 196 -7.32 27.42 23.48
CA LYS A 196 -7.08 28.70 22.80
C LYS A 196 -8.40 29.40 22.42
N LEU A 197 -9.33 28.69 21.77
CA LEU A 197 -10.61 29.29 21.37
C LEU A 197 -11.48 29.65 22.59
N LYS A 198 -11.45 28.84 23.65
CA LYS A 198 -12.14 29.13 24.91
C LYS A 198 -11.61 30.42 25.56
N ASP A 199 -10.30 30.61 25.59
CA ASP A 199 -9.66 31.80 26.17
C ASP A 199 -9.93 33.05 25.30
N GLU A 200 -9.89 32.92 23.97
CA GLU A 200 -10.33 33.98 23.04
C GLU A 200 -11.80 34.38 23.23
N ILE A 201 -12.68 33.41 23.52
CA ILE A 201 -14.09 33.65 23.84
C ILE A 201 -14.22 34.44 25.15
N GLN A 202 -13.48 34.08 26.19
CA GLN A 202 -13.51 34.80 27.46
C GLN A 202 -13.09 36.26 27.28
N VAL A 203 -12.00 36.54 26.55
CA VAL A 203 -11.56 37.91 26.25
C VAL A 203 -12.64 38.72 25.51
N LYS A 204 -13.42 38.09 24.64
CA LYS A 204 -14.54 38.73 23.92
C LYS A 204 -15.74 38.98 24.86
N GLU A 205 -16.04 38.07 25.79
CA GLU A 205 -17.08 38.26 26.83
C GLU A 205 -16.73 39.37 27.82
N ASP A 206 -15.47 39.43 28.27
CA ASP A 206 -14.95 40.51 29.12
C ASP A 206 -15.02 41.86 28.38
N SER A 207 -14.64 41.88 27.10
CA SER A 207 -14.72 43.08 26.25
C SER A 207 -16.16 43.58 26.07
N LEU A 208 -17.13 42.69 25.82
CA LEU A 208 -18.55 43.07 25.78
C LEU A 208 -19.05 43.58 27.14
N THR A 209 -18.51 43.06 28.24
CA THR A 209 -18.86 43.51 29.59
C THR A 209 -18.35 44.93 29.86
N VAL A 210 -17.17 45.30 29.34
CA VAL A 210 -16.68 46.69 29.35
C VAL A 210 -17.56 47.62 28.50
N LEU A 211 -17.95 47.20 27.28
CA LEU A 211 -18.83 48.01 26.42
C LEU A 211 -20.24 48.20 27.02
N ARG A 212 -20.76 47.18 27.73
CA ARG A 212 -21.97 47.28 28.55
C ARG A 212 -21.78 48.22 29.75
N GLY A 213 -20.57 48.31 30.30
CA GLY A 213 -20.22 49.31 31.32
C GLY A 213 -20.36 50.75 30.84
N TYR A 214 -20.10 51.02 29.55
CA TYR A 214 -20.39 52.31 28.91
C TYR A 214 -21.87 52.50 28.52
N GLY A 215 -22.74 51.51 28.78
CA GLY A 215 -24.19 51.57 28.50
C GLY A 215 -24.61 50.99 27.15
N VAL A 216 -23.70 50.36 26.39
CA VAL A 216 -24.03 49.67 25.13
C VAL A 216 -24.42 48.22 25.44
N HIS A 217 -25.72 47.97 25.48
CA HIS A 217 -26.32 46.67 25.83
C HIS A 217 -26.95 45.97 24.62
N ASP A 218 -27.55 46.75 23.73
CA ASP A 218 -28.15 46.29 22.48
C ASP A 218 -28.20 47.47 21.51
N TYR A 219 -27.09 47.71 20.80
CA TYR A 219 -26.88 48.92 19.99
C TYR A 219 -28.05 49.20 19.03
N GLU A 220 -28.60 48.18 18.38
CA GLU A 220 -29.63 48.31 17.36
C GLU A 220 -30.94 48.81 17.99
N SER A 221 -31.48 48.11 18.99
CA SER A 221 -32.69 48.52 19.72
C SER A 221 -32.51 49.84 20.49
N GLN A 222 -31.32 50.09 21.06
CA GLN A 222 -31.04 51.35 21.77
C GLN A 222 -30.96 52.54 20.79
N SER A 223 -30.37 52.34 19.61
CA SER A 223 -30.29 53.37 18.56
C SER A 223 -31.68 53.71 18.03
N GLU A 224 -32.53 52.72 17.71
CA GLU A 224 -33.93 52.95 17.34
C GLU A 224 -34.64 53.80 18.41
N MET A 225 -34.62 53.36 19.67
CA MET A 225 -35.41 53.98 20.73
C MET A 225 -34.89 55.36 21.14
N PHE A 226 -33.58 55.60 21.11
CA PHE A 226 -33.00 56.92 21.39
C PHE A 226 -33.23 57.91 20.24
N ASN A 227 -33.07 57.50 18.97
CA ASN A 227 -33.40 58.35 17.82
C ASN A 227 -34.90 58.70 17.78
N ARG A 228 -35.76 57.71 18.07
CA ARG A 228 -37.22 57.90 18.19
C ARG A 228 -37.59 58.89 19.29
N GLN A 229 -37.00 58.77 20.48
CA GLN A 229 -37.25 59.75 21.55
C GLN A 229 -36.64 61.12 21.22
N LEU A 230 -35.48 61.18 20.55
CA LEU A 230 -34.84 62.43 20.15
C LEU A 230 -35.75 63.22 19.20
N ALA A 231 -36.31 62.58 18.16
CA ALA A 231 -37.29 63.20 17.27
C ALA A 231 -38.50 63.77 18.04
N ILE A 232 -38.99 63.04 19.05
CA ILE A 232 -40.11 63.46 19.91
C ILE A 232 -39.74 64.67 20.80
N GLU A 233 -38.51 64.75 21.34
CA GLU A 233 -38.10 65.90 22.17
C GLU A 233 -37.69 67.12 21.34
N MET A 234 -37.11 66.92 20.15
CA MET A 234 -36.92 67.97 19.12
C MET A 234 -38.27 68.54 18.66
N ALA A 235 -39.29 67.70 18.54
CA ALA A 235 -40.67 68.11 18.21
C ALA A 235 -41.40 68.83 19.37
N LYS A 236 -40.80 68.93 20.55
CA LYS A 236 -41.29 69.69 21.72
C LYS A 236 -40.39 70.87 22.12
N GLY A 237 -39.26 71.07 21.45
CA GLY A 237 -38.26 72.08 21.82
C GLY A 237 -37.54 71.85 23.16
N ASN A 238 -37.54 70.62 23.69
CA ASN A 238 -37.01 70.31 25.02
C ASN A 238 -35.47 70.21 25.03
N ALA A 239 -34.76 71.34 25.00
CA ALA A 239 -33.30 71.37 24.90
C ALA A 239 -32.55 70.51 25.96
N PRO A 240 -32.93 70.47 27.25
CA PRO A 240 -32.33 69.54 28.22
C PRO A 240 -32.65 68.06 27.95
N GLY A 241 -33.77 67.75 27.30
CA GLY A 241 -34.12 66.40 26.86
C GLY A 241 -33.31 65.96 25.64
N ILE A 242 -33.22 66.84 24.64
CA ILE A 242 -32.43 66.69 23.41
C ILE A 242 -30.97 66.37 23.76
N LYS A 243 -30.31 67.22 24.56
CA LYS A 243 -28.90 67.02 24.90
C LYS A 243 -28.61 65.67 25.57
N ARG A 244 -29.45 65.24 26.53
CA ARG A 244 -29.28 63.92 27.19
C ARG A 244 -29.49 62.71 26.27
N LEU A 245 -30.07 62.92 25.09
CA LEU A 245 -30.22 61.89 24.05
C LEU A 245 -29.06 61.97 23.05
N GLU A 246 -28.60 63.17 22.70
CA GLU A 246 -27.35 63.41 21.96
C GLU A 246 -26.14 62.80 22.68
N ASP A 247 -25.95 63.11 23.97
CA ASP A 247 -24.87 62.57 24.83
C ASP A 247 -24.87 61.02 24.84
N LYS A 248 -26.05 60.38 24.69
CA LYS A 248 -26.20 58.91 24.65
C LYS A 248 -25.98 58.34 23.24
N LEU A 249 -26.43 59.05 22.22
CA LEU A 249 -26.23 58.66 20.81
C LEU A 249 -24.75 58.81 20.41
N GLU A 250 -24.00 59.75 21.00
CA GLU A 250 -22.54 59.84 20.87
C GLU A 250 -21.84 58.58 21.39
N ILE A 251 -22.22 58.11 22.60
CA ILE A 251 -21.71 56.85 23.17
C ILE A 251 -22.06 55.66 22.28
N LEU A 252 -23.30 55.56 21.78
CA LEU A 252 -23.69 54.51 20.84
C LEU A 252 -22.93 54.61 19.50
N SER A 253 -22.66 55.82 19.01
CA SER A 253 -21.88 56.03 17.77
C SER A 253 -20.43 55.58 17.92
N MET A 254 -19.80 55.90 19.06
CA MET A 254 -18.41 55.55 19.35
C MET A 254 -18.20 54.04 19.61
N TYR A 255 -19.13 53.39 20.31
CA TYR A 255 -18.96 52.02 20.81
C TYR A 255 -19.88 50.96 20.18
N GLY A 256 -20.91 51.37 19.41
CA GLY A 256 -21.89 50.48 18.80
C GLY A 256 -21.32 49.54 17.74
N GLY A 257 -20.50 50.07 16.82
CA GLY A 257 -19.80 49.26 15.81
C GLY A 257 -18.90 48.18 16.44
N PRO A 258 -18.01 48.53 17.39
CA PRO A 258 -17.27 47.55 18.19
C PRO A 258 -18.16 46.55 18.93
N TYR A 259 -19.28 47.00 19.54
CA TYR A 259 -20.21 46.12 20.26
C TYR A 259 -20.80 45.04 19.34
N VAL A 260 -21.38 45.44 18.21
CA VAL A 260 -21.95 44.52 17.21
C VAL A 260 -20.87 43.57 16.68
N SER A 261 -19.69 44.10 16.32
CA SER A 261 -18.60 43.27 15.80
C SER A 261 -18.10 42.21 16.78
N ILE A 262 -18.05 42.49 18.09
CA ILE A 262 -17.62 41.51 19.10
C ILE A 262 -18.77 40.57 19.46
N ARG A 263 -20.03 41.06 19.51
CA ARG A 263 -21.24 40.25 19.75
C ARG A 263 -21.38 39.15 18.69
N ASP A 264 -21.25 39.53 17.42
CA ASP A 264 -21.48 38.64 16.30
C ASP A 264 -20.30 37.65 16.17
N ALA A 265 -19.05 38.12 16.32
CA ALA A 265 -17.88 37.25 16.42
C ALA A 265 -18.03 36.21 17.54
N LEU A 266 -18.42 36.63 18.75
CA LEU A 266 -18.65 35.73 19.89
C LEU A 266 -19.73 34.67 19.62
N LEU A 267 -20.77 35.01 18.84
CA LEU A 267 -21.80 34.04 18.42
C LEU A 267 -21.22 32.97 17.48
N HIS A 268 -20.39 33.38 16.51
CA HIS A 268 -19.66 32.46 15.63
C HIS A 268 -18.66 31.60 16.42
N ASP A 269 -17.85 32.22 17.29
CA ASP A 269 -16.86 31.54 18.12
C ASP A 269 -17.51 30.49 19.03
N LYS A 270 -18.65 30.79 19.67
CA LYS A 270 -19.39 29.83 20.50
C LYS A 270 -19.91 28.63 19.70
N LYS A 271 -20.34 28.84 18.46
CA LYS A 271 -20.72 27.74 17.54
C LYS A 271 -19.50 26.86 17.23
N GLN A 272 -18.34 27.48 16.95
CA GLN A 272 -17.09 26.75 16.72
C GLN A 272 -16.59 26.03 17.97
N LEU A 273 -16.70 26.63 19.16
CA LEU A 273 -16.31 25.99 20.42
C LEU A 273 -17.14 24.73 20.69
N SER A 274 -18.43 24.72 20.33
CA SER A 274 -19.27 23.53 20.42
C SER A 274 -18.75 22.40 19.51
N GLN A 275 -18.44 22.71 18.25
CA GLN A 275 -17.88 21.76 17.28
C GLN A 275 -16.48 21.28 17.67
N LEU A 276 -15.65 22.17 18.22
CA LEU A 276 -14.29 21.87 18.65
C LEU A 276 -14.28 21.09 19.97
N LYS A 277 -15.26 21.30 20.86
CA LYS A 277 -15.49 20.47 22.04
C LYS A 277 -15.88 19.04 21.66
N ALA A 278 -16.75 18.86 20.67
CA ALA A 278 -17.07 17.54 20.15
C ALA A 278 -15.79 16.82 19.67
N LYS A 279 -15.01 17.47 18.79
CA LYS A 279 -13.70 16.97 18.33
C LYS A 279 -12.69 16.71 19.44
N TYR A 280 -12.72 17.48 20.52
CA TYR A 280 -11.87 17.29 21.69
C TYR A 280 -12.23 16.00 22.44
N GLU A 281 -13.52 15.77 22.74
CA GLU A 281 -13.96 14.52 23.38
C GLU A 281 -13.79 13.31 22.44
N GLU A 282 -13.99 13.48 21.13
CA GLU A 282 -13.66 12.49 20.09
C GLU A 282 -12.18 12.07 20.16
N ALA A 283 -11.26 13.01 19.97
CA ALA A 283 -9.82 12.74 19.96
C ALA A 283 -9.31 12.22 21.32
N LYS A 284 -9.94 12.64 22.43
CA LYS A 284 -9.64 12.18 23.78
C LYS A 284 -9.98 10.70 23.96
N VAL A 285 -11.17 10.27 23.52
CA VAL A 285 -11.57 8.86 23.58
C VAL A 285 -10.63 7.98 22.75
N ASP A 286 -10.25 8.42 21.54
CA ASP A 286 -9.28 7.69 20.70
C ASP A 286 -7.87 7.64 21.31
N ALA A 287 -7.50 8.65 22.11
CA ALA A 287 -6.22 8.67 22.82
C ALA A 287 -6.23 7.82 24.11
N THR A 288 -7.35 7.75 24.85
CA THR A 288 -7.43 7.01 26.14
C THR A 288 -7.81 5.55 25.95
N GLU A 289 -8.83 5.25 25.15
CA GLU A 289 -9.39 3.91 24.98
C GLU A 289 -8.64 3.07 23.91
N ASN A 290 -9.03 1.80 23.75
CA ASN A 290 -8.46 0.85 22.78
C ASN A 290 -9.59 -0.05 22.23
N LEU A 291 -9.54 -0.50 20.97
CA LEU A 291 -10.50 -1.46 20.42
C LEU A 291 -9.86 -2.82 20.14
N PRO A 292 -10.62 -3.94 20.22
CA PRO A 292 -10.18 -5.19 19.62
C PRO A 292 -10.02 -5.02 18.10
N HIS A 293 -8.81 -5.26 17.59
CA HIS A 293 -8.54 -5.24 16.15
C HIS A 293 -8.78 -6.62 15.48
N LYS A 294 -9.24 -7.60 16.27
CA LYS A 294 -9.49 -8.99 15.85
C LYS A 294 -10.80 -9.54 16.39
N PHE A 295 -11.46 -10.39 15.61
CA PHE A 295 -12.41 -11.39 16.11
C PHE A 295 -11.82 -12.78 15.91
N VAL A 296 -11.51 -13.48 17.01
CA VAL A 296 -10.94 -14.84 16.95
C VAL A 296 -12.05 -15.86 16.78
N VAL A 297 -12.08 -16.52 15.63
CA VAL A 297 -13.06 -17.56 15.25
C VAL A 297 -12.67 -18.92 15.83
N SER A 298 -11.36 -19.20 15.88
CA SER A 298 -10.82 -20.46 16.40
C SER A 298 -9.48 -20.21 17.08
N ASN A 299 -9.43 -20.42 18.39
CA ASN A 299 -8.19 -20.42 19.17
C ASN A 299 -7.34 -21.65 18.84
N ALA A 300 -6.02 -21.51 18.94
CA ALA A 300 -5.10 -22.61 18.77
C ALA A 300 -5.18 -23.57 19.96
N ILE A 301 -5.43 -24.84 19.67
CA ILE A 301 -5.44 -25.93 20.66
C ILE A 301 -4.15 -26.75 20.60
N ARG A 302 -3.85 -27.47 21.68
CA ARG A 302 -2.75 -28.43 21.76
C ARG A 302 -2.97 -29.55 20.74
N ALA A 303 -1.99 -29.78 19.86
CA ALA A 303 -2.12 -30.79 18.82
C ALA A 303 -1.83 -32.21 19.34
N GLU A 304 -2.83 -33.11 19.28
CA GLU A 304 -2.67 -34.53 19.68
C GLU A 304 -1.65 -35.28 18.83
N LYS A 305 -1.48 -34.88 17.56
CA LYS A 305 -0.72 -35.59 16.54
C LYS A 305 0.31 -34.69 15.88
N LYS A 306 1.54 -35.18 15.78
CA LYS A 306 2.62 -34.50 15.05
C LYS A 306 2.22 -34.30 13.58
N SER A 307 2.44 -33.10 13.05
CA SER A 307 2.18 -32.76 11.65
C SER A 307 3.38 -33.03 10.75
N TYR A 308 4.60 -32.97 11.30
CA TYR A 308 5.84 -33.27 10.57
C TYR A 308 6.71 -34.29 11.35
N PRO A 309 7.53 -35.13 10.67
CA PRO A 309 7.45 -35.49 9.25
C PRO A 309 6.29 -36.43 8.93
N ILE A 310 5.71 -36.29 7.73
CA ILE A 310 4.69 -37.22 7.18
C ILE A 310 5.41 -38.47 6.65
N ARG A 311 5.75 -39.41 7.54
CA ARG A 311 6.67 -40.53 7.25
C ARG A 311 6.28 -41.36 6.03
N TRP A 312 5.00 -41.74 5.89
CA TRP A 312 4.54 -42.55 4.76
C TRP A 312 4.77 -41.87 3.41
N LEU A 313 4.60 -40.54 3.36
CA LEU A 313 4.79 -39.74 2.15
C LEU A 313 6.28 -39.61 1.80
N ILE A 314 7.15 -39.45 2.81
CA ILE A 314 8.61 -39.48 2.61
C ILE A 314 9.03 -40.84 2.06
N VAL A 315 8.61 -41.95 2.68
CA VAL A 315 8.93 -43.31 2.22
C VAL A 315 8.45 -43.54 0.79
N LEU A 316 7.22 -43.14 0.46
CA LEU A 316 6.65 -43.27 -0.88
C LEU A 316 7.42 -42.47 -1.92
N ILE A 317 7.68 -41.17 -1.66
CA ILE A 317 8.41 -40.29 -2.59
C ILE A 317 9.85 -40.77 -2.76
N THR A 318 10.58 -41.04 -1.66
CA THR A 318 11.97 -41.52 -1.74
C THR A 318 12.05 -42.85 -2.49
N THR A 319 11.15 -43.80 -2.24
CA THR A 319 11.15 -45.09 -2.94
C THR A 319 10.84 -44.92 -4.43
N PHE A 320 9.86 -44.07 -4.79
CA PHE A 320 9.54 -43.78 -6.18
C PHE A 320 10.72 -43.08 -6.89
N SER A 321 11.29 -42.03 -6.30
CA SER A 321 12.44 -41.31 -6.87
C SER A 321 13.67 -42.21 -7.03
N VAL A 322 13.98 -43.09 -6.06
CA VAL A 322 15.10 -44.02 -6.15
C VAL A 322 14.85 -45.09 -7.22
N LEU A 323 13.64 -45.65 -7.32
CA LEU A 323 13.30 -46.62 -8.37
C LEU A 323 13.30 -45.98 -9.77
N PHE A 324 12.81 -44.75 -9.91
CA PHE A 324 12.83 -43.99 -11.16
C PHE A 324 14.26 -43.62 -11.58
N LEU A 325 15.11 -43.19 -10.64
CA LEU A 325 16.52 -42.95 -10.91
C LEU A 325 17.24 -44.25 -11.30
N ALA A 326 16.92 -45.37 -10.63
CA ALA A 326 17.49 -46.68 -10.94
C ALA A 326 17.06 -47.19 -12.33
N THR A 327 15.79 -47.04 -12.74
CA THR A 327 15.37 -47.44 -14.10
C THR A 327 15.98 -46.54 -15.18
N LEU A 328 16.16 -45.24 -14.94
CA LEU A 328 16.92 -44.36 -15.84
C LEU A 328 18.40 -44.79 -15.93
N ILE A 329 19.04 -45.10 -14.81
CA ILE A 329 20.45 -45.52 -14.74
C ILE A 329 20.65 -46.89 -15.42
N PHE A 330 19.80 -47.88 -15.15
CA PHE A 330 19.86 -49.19 -15.83
C PHE A 330 19.53 -49.06 -17.32
N GLY A 331 18.55 -48.24 -17.71
CA GLY A 331 18.24 -47.97 -19.12
C GLY A 331 19.40 -47.30 -19.84
N MET A 332 20.06 -46.33 -19.23
CA MET A 332 21.25 -45.70 -19.79
C MET A 332 22.42 -46.69 -19.89
N MET A 333 22.63 -47.58 -18.91
CA MET A 333 23.62 -48.66 -18.99
C MET A 333 23.30 -49.66 -20.11
N GLU A 334 22.04 -50.02 -20.31
CA GLU A 334 21.60 -50.93 -21.36
C GLU A 334 21.83 -50.32 -22.76
N ILE A 335 21.44 -49.04 -22.94
CA ILE A 335 21.69 -48.26 -24.16
C ILE A 335 23.19 -48.09 -24.44
N LEU A 336 24.02 -47.88 -23.40
CA LEU A 336 25.47 -47.72 -23.53
C LEU A 336 26.21 -49.05 -23.80
N SER A 337 25.71 -50.17 -23.26
CA SER A 337 26.30 -51.50 -23.47
C SER A 337 25.84 -52.18 -24.77
N GLY A 338 24.83 -51.64 -25.45
CA GLY A 338 24.36 -52.12 -26.75
C GLY A 338 23.59 -53.45 -26.71
N ARG A 339 23.12 -53.88 -25.52
CA ARG A 339 22.53 -55.21 -25.27
C ARG A 339 21.00 -55.26 -25.33
N MET A 340 20.36 -54.28 -25.96
CA MET A 340 18.91 -54.31 -26.26
C MET A 340 18.62 -55.14 -27.52
N GLU A 341 18.41 -56.44 -27.33
CA GLU A 341 17.77 -57.29 -28.33
C GLU A 341 16.25 -57.00 -28.36
N PHE A 342 15.74 -56.54 -29.50
CA PHE A 342 14.32 -56.19 -29.68
C PHE A 342 13.48 -57.37 -30.20
N ASP A 343 13.46 -58.50 -29.47
CA ASP A 343 12.53 -59.61 -29.77
C ASP A 343 11.11 -59.27 -29.30
N ILE A 344 10.37 -58.51 -30.11
CA ILE A 344 8.92 -58.36 -29.96
C ILE A 344 8.24 -59.54 -30.66
N LYS A 345 8.07 -60.65 -29.92
CA LYS A 345 7.35 -61.83 -30.40
C LYS A 345 5.94 -61.48 -30.87
N LYS A 346 5.73 -61.48 -32.19
CA LYS A 346 4.40 -61.58 -32.81
C LYS A 346 3.67 -62.81 -32.24
N LYS A 347 2.50 -62.60 -31.67
CA LYS A 347 1.55 -63.67 -31.36
C LYS A 347 0.46 -63.69 -32.42
N ASP A 348 0.80 -64.23 -33.58
CA ASP A 348 -0.11 -64.32 -34.74
C ASP A 348 -1.32 -65.21 -34.42
N ARG A 349 -2.40 -64.56 -33.97
CA ARG A 349 -3.67 -65.22 -33.66
C ARG A 349 -4.47 -65.39 -34.95
N LYS A 350 -4.23 -66.51 -35.65
CA LYS A 350 -4.95 -66.87 -36.89
C LYS A 350 -6.47 -66.66 -36.74
N LEU A 351 -7.05 -65.81 -37.59
CA LEU A 351 -8.50 -65.75 -37.75
C LEU A 351 -8.97 -67.02 -38.48
N GLY A 352 -9.62 -67.92 -37.76
CA GLY A 352 -10.41 -68.98 -38.37
C GLY A 352 -11.74 -68.41 -38.85
N VAL A 353 -11.97 -68.41 -40.17
CA VAL A 353 -13.27 -68.04 -40.73
C VAL A 353 -14.31 -69.12 -40.39
N PHE A 354 -15.39 -68.74 -39.71
CA PHE A 354 -16.56 -69.59 -39.54
C PHE A 354 -17.84 -68.83 -39.95
N LYS A 355 -18.76 -69.55 -40.59
CA LYS A 355 -19.94 -68.98 -41.25
C LYS A 355 -21.02 -68.61 -40.22
N ARG A 356 -21.80 -67.56 -40.54
CA ARG A 356 -23.13 -67.37 -39.93
C ARG A 356 -24.01 -68.60 -40.21
N LYS A 357 -24.77 -69.02 -39.21
CA LYS A 357 -26.13 -69.51 -39.38
C LYS A 357 -26.97 -68.96 -38.23
N ASN A 358 -28.24 -68.71 -38.49
CA ASN A 358 -29.18 -68.23 -37.47
C ASN A 358 -29.62 -69.41 -36.58
N ASP A 359 -30.10 -69.10 -35.38
CA ASP A 359 -31.36 -69.66 -34.86
C ASP A 359 -31.94 -68.71 -33.77
N VAL A 360 -33.13 -69.02 -33.27
CA VAL A 360 -34.09 -68.07 -32.65
C VAL A 360 -34.39 -68.43 -31.18
N GLN A 361 -35.26 -67.65 -30.51
CA GLN A 361 -35.74 -67.72 -29.12
C GLN A 361 -34.72 -67.25 -28.06
N ALA A 362 -34.90 -66.12 -27.35
CA ALA A 362 -36.06 -65.44 -26.75
C ALA A 362 -36.58 -66.07 -25.44
N ASP A 363 -36.40 -65.33 -24.35
CA ASP A 363 -37.34 -65.28 -23.22
C ASP A 363 -37.32 -63.86 -22.60
N SER A 364 -38.05 -63.64 -21.51
CA SER A 364 -38.80 -62.40 -21.26
C SER A 364 -38.90 -62.01 -19.76
N ARG A 365 -39.52 -60.83 -19.52
CA ARG A 365 -39.81 -60.11 -18.23
C ARG A 365 -38.85 -58.92 -18.02
N SER A 366 -39.28 -57.64 -18.00
CA SER A 366 -40.37 -56.94 -17.28
C SER A 366 -40.02 -56.66 -15.80
N SER A 367 -40.28 -55.48 -15.21
CA SER A 367 -41.23 -54.43 -15.62
C SER A 367 -40.91 -53.01 -15.08
N ASN A 368 -41.58 -52.02 -15.70
CA ASN A 368 -42.08 -50.73 -15.17
C ASN A 368 -41.14 -49.60 -14.65
N SER A 369 -41.14 -48.52 -15.45
CA SER A 369 -41.01 -47.08 -15.09
C SER A 369 -42.31 -46.57 -14.36
N PRO A 370 -42.62 -45.26 -14.12
CA PRO A 370 -42.69 -44.17 -15.14
C PRO A 370 -42.50 -42.68 -14.71
N VAL A 371 -42.50 -41.78 -15.72
CA VAL A 371 -42.76 -40.29 -15.75
C VAL A 371 -41.94 -39.34 -14.83
N GLU A 372 -41.83 -38.02 -15.06
CA GLU A 372 -42.33 -37.02 -16.05
C GLU A 372 -41.20 -35.96 -16.24
N VAL A 373 -40.83 -35.33 -17.37
CA VAL A 373 -41.48 -34.72 -18.56
C VAL A 373 -42.08 -33.32 -18.32
N VAL A 374 -41.89 -32.42 -19.32
CA VAL A 374 -42.35 -31.00 -19.48
C VAL A 374 -41.41 -29.90 -18.92
N GLU A 375 -41.18 -28.73 -19.54
CA GLU A 375 -40.85 -28.36 -20.95
C GLU A 375 -40.10 -26.98 -20.97
N LYS A 376 -39.55 -26.58 -22.13
CA LYS A 376 -38.71 -25.42 -22.48
C LYS A 376 -39.27 -24.03 -22.10
N VAL A 377 -38.38 -23.05 -21.85
CA VAL A 377 -38.48 -21.62 -22.27
C VAL A 377 -37.18 -20.85 -21.88
N ILE A 378 -36.75 -19.72 -22.50
CA ILE A 378 -36.57 -19.38 -23.93
C ILE A 378 -35.63 -18.14 -24.09
N ILE A 379 -34.94 -17.99 -25.24
CA ILE A 379 -34.27 -16.77 -25.80
C ILE A 379 -33.19 -16.02 -24.96
N ARG A 380 -32.03 -15.76 -25.61
CA ARG A 380 -31.40 -14.42 -25.69
C ARG A 380 -30.47 -14.32 -26.91
N GLU A 381 -30.48 -13.17 -27.59
CA GLU A 381 -29.67 -12.84 -28.77
C GLU A 381 -29.34 -11.34 -28.75
N ARG A 382 -28.16 -10.92 -29.26
CA ARG A 382 -27.80 -9.52 -29.68
C ARG A 382 -27.73 -8.45 -28.54
N ILE A 383 -27.05 -7.28 -28.66
CA ILE A 383 -26.00 -6.81 -29.61
C ILE A 383 -25.06 -5.76 -28.97
N VAL A 384 -23.90 -5.60 -29.63
CA VAL A 384 -22.78 -4.63 -29.53
C VAL A 384 -23.13 -3.13 -29.54
N ILE A 385 -22.27 -2.28 -28.93
CA ILE A 385 -21.98 -0.85 -29.23
C ILE A 385 -20.78 -0.41 -28.33
N GLN A 386 -19.90 0.58 -28.57
CA GLN A 386 -19.22 1.26 -29.71
C GLN A 386 -18.10 2.16 -29.08
N GLU A 387 -16.98 2.61 -29.67
CA GLU A 387 -16.21 2.27 -30.89
C GLU A 387 -14.69 2.55 -30.60
N PRO A 388 -13.82 3.39 -31.25
CA PRO A 388 -13.82 4.10 -32.55
C PRO A 388 -12.60 3.87 -33.49
N VAL A 389 -12.82 4.15 -34.79
CA VAL A 389 -11.95 4.79 -35.83
C VAL A 389 -10.40 4.77 -35.66
N LYS A 390 -9.53 4.17 -36.51
CA LYS A 390 -9.32 4.04 -38.00
C LYS A 390 -8.48 5.13 -38.72
N VAL A 391 -7.33 4.74 -39.31
CA VAL A 391 -6.72 5.24 -40.59
C VAL A 391 -5.88 4.09 -41.22
N VAL A 392 -6.36 3.28 -42.18
CA VAL A 392 -6.41 3.43 -43.66
C VAL A 392 -5.11 3.16 -44.45
N ARG A 393 -5.07 2.00 -45.16
CA ARG A 393 -4.71 1.77 -46.59
C ARG A 393 -4.82 0.26 -46.88
N LYS A 394 -5.86 -0.24 -47.55
CA LYS A 394 -6.11 -0.34 -49.02
C LYS A 394 -5.08 -1.18 -49.79
N GLU A 395 -5.55 -2.30 -50.33
CA GLU A 395 -4.88 -3.22 -51.26
C GLU A 395 -5.06 -2.76 -52.73
N GLN A 396 -4.26 -3.35 -53.64
CA GLN A 396 -4.62 -3.51 -55.05
C GLN A 396 -4.07 -4.82 -55.60
N GLU A 397 -4.87 -5.48 -56.44
CA GLU A 397 -4.55 -6.70 -57.20
C GLU A 397 -3.60 -6.37 -58.39
N ILE A 398 -3.12 -7.28 -59.26
CA ILE A 398 -3.66 -8.58 -59.70
C ILE A 398 -2.57 -9.45 -60.39
N SER A 399 -2.79 -10.78 -60.39
CA SER A 399 -2.23 -11.85 -61.26
C SER A 399 -0.71 -11.93 -61.62
N GLY A 400 -0.16 -13.15 -61.61
CA GLY A 400 1.17 -13.43 -62.18
C GLY A 400 1.62 -14.89 -62.07
N GLN A 401 1.55 -15.62 -63.20
CA GLN A 401 2.29 -16.86 -63.54
C GLN A 401 2.58 -17.92 -62.46
N LYS A 402 1.86 -19.05 -62.57
CA LYS A 402 2.43 -20.37 -62.23
C LYS A 402 3.36 -20.80 -63.37
N GLU A 403 4.66 -20.64 -63.20
CA GLU A 403 5.69 -21.39 -63.93
C GLU A 403 7.06 -21.22 -63.21
N VAL A 404 8.10 -21.94 -63.66
CA VAL A 404 9.45 -21.92 -63.05
C VAL A 404 9.54 -22.52 -61.62
N GLU A 405 8.99 -23.72 -61.41
CA GLU A 405 9.33 -24.58 -60.25
C GLU A 405 10.15 -25.83 -60.65
N LYS A 406 10.93 -25.74 -61.74
CA LYS A 406 11.62 -26.90 -62.33
C LYS A 406 13.05 -26.67 -62.88
N GLU A 407 13.78 -25.62 -62.49
CA GLU A 407 15.16 -25.46 -63.00
C GLU A 407 16.22 -24.82 -62.06
N ILE A 408 16.16 -25.08 -60.75
CA ILE A 408 17.32 -24.85 -59.84
C ILE A 408 17.69 -26.14 -59.08
N THR A 409 18.07 -27.17 -59.84
CA THR A 409 18.64 -28.43 -59.31
C THR A 409 20.11 -28.61 -59.73
N LYS A 410 20.93 -27.57 -59.54
CA LYS A 410 22.41 -27.59 -59.54
C LYS A 410 22.97 -26.33 -58.88
N ARG A 411 23.96 -26.50 -57.98
CA ARG A 411 24.51 -25.50 -57.04
C ARG A 411 23.48 -25.14 -55.95
N ASP A 412 23.68 -25.37 -54.65
CA ASP A 412 24.94 -25.55 -53.90
C ASP A 412 25.03 -26.80 -53.01
N ASN A 413 26.17 -27.49 -53.09
CA ASN A 413 26.57 -28.51 -52.13
C ASN A 413 27.24 -27.84 -50.91
N ASN A 414 26.47 -27.22 -50.00
CA ASN A 414 27.01 -26.77 -48.72
C ASN A 414 26.03 -26.74 -47.52
N ASN A 415 24.85 -27.36 -47.63
CA ASN A 415 23.98 -27.55 -46.46
C ASN A 415 24.58 -28.57 -45.47
N PHE A 416 25.26 -28.05 -44.45
CA PHE A 416 25.67 -28.81 -43.26
C PHE A 416 24.45 -29.49 -42.61
N LYS A 417 24.52 -30.81 -42.39
CA LYS A 417 23.40 -31.61 -41.85
C LYS A 417 23.12 -31.37 -40.36
N MET A 418 22.50 -30.23 -40.05
CA MET A 418 22.19 -29.74 -38.69
C MET A 418 21.42 -30.77 -37.84
N ASP A 419 20.56 -31.59 -38.46
CA ASP A 419 19.63 -32.51 -37.79
C ASP A 419 20.32 -33.64 -36.99
N ASN A 420 21.58 -33.95 -37.29
CA ASN A 420 22.33 -35.00 -36.58
C ASN A 420 23.11 -34.48 -35.36
N PHE A 421 23.21 -33.16 -35.16
CA PHE A 421 24.04 -32.58 -34.09
C PHE A 421 23.42 -32.71 -32.70
N PHE A 422 22.08 -32.63 -32.59
CA PHE A 422 21.35 -32.71 -31.32
C PHE A 422 20.71 -34.08 -31.05
N ASN A 423 21.08 -35.11 -31.81
CA ASN A 423 20.61 -36.48 -31.57
C ASN A 423 21.13 -36.97 -30.20
N SER A 424 20.24 -37.11 -29.22
CA SER A 424 20.58 -37.28 -27.79
C SER A 424 21.50 -38.47 -27.50
N ALA A 425 21.37 -39.56 -28.27
CA ALA A 425 22.24 -40.72 -28.18
C ALA A 425 23.71 -40.42 -28.52
N ASN A 426 23.97 -39.44 -29.41
CA ASN A 426 25.34 -38.99 -29.74
C ASN A 426 25.92 -38.11 -28.62
N LEU A 427 25.10 -37.24 -28.02
CA LEU A 427 25.51 -36.39 -26.88
C LEU A 427 25.91 -37.25 -25.68
N VAL A 428 25.10 -38.25 -25.31
CA VAL A 428 25.43 -39.17 -24.20
C VAL A 428 26.72 -39.96 -24.50
N LYS A 429 26.91 -40.46 -25.73
CA LYS A 429 28.15 -41.15 -26.13
C LYS A 429 29.38 -40.23 -26.05
N LEU A 430 29.25 -38.95 -26.42
CA LEU A 430 30.31 -37.96 -26.29
C LEU A 430 30.65 -37.65 -24.83
N ILE A 431 29.65 -37.43 -23.98
CA ILE A 431 29.83 -37.18 -22.55
C ILE A 431 30.55 -38.37 -21.90
N VAL A 432 30.16 -39.62 -22.20
CA VAL A 432 30.81 -40.82 -21.67
C VAL A 432 32.25 -40.97 -22.20
N LYS A 433 32.49 -40.72 -23.49
CA LYS A 433 33.84 -40.76 -24.10
C LYS A 433 34.80 -39.77 -23.44
N TRP A 434 34.33 -38.55 -23.18
CA TRP A 434 35.15 -37.45 -22.65
C TRP A 434 35.00 -37.23 -21.13
N ARG A 435 34.36 -38.16 -20.41
CA ARG A 435 33.94 -38.00 -19.00
C ARG A 435 35.02 -37.49 -18.05
N TYR A 436 36.26 -37.95 -18.18
CA TYR A 436 37.36 -37.51 -17.32
C TYR A 436 37.79 -36.07 -17.62
N HIS A 437 37.78 -35.65 -18.89
CA HIS A 437 38.06 -34.26 -19.27
C HIS A 437 36.96 -33.32 -18.78
N LEU A 438 35.69 -33.73 -18.93
CA LEU A 438 34.55 -32.98 -18.39
C LEU A 438 34.62 -32.85 -16.86
N LEU A 439 34.93 -33.94 -16.14
CA LEU A 439 35.11 -33.91 -14.68
C LEU A 439 36.29 -33.03 -14.24
N ILE A 440 37.42 -33.06 -14.96
CA ILE A 440 38.58 -32.21 -14.66
C ILE A 440 38.23 -30.73 -14.88
N VAL A 441 37.62 -30.38 -16.03
CA VAL A 441 37.24 -28.98 -16.32
C VAL A 441 36.21 -28.47 -15.32
N VAL A 442 35.20 -29.27 -14.97
CA VAL A 442 34.19 -28.90 -13.96
C VAL A 442 34.80 -28.79 -12.57
N GLY A 443 35.70 -29.71 -12.18
CA GLY A 443 36.39 -29.67 -10.89
C GLY A 443 37.32 -28.47 -10.73
N VAL A 444 38.09 -28.13 -11.77
CA VAL A 444 38.93 -26.92 -11.81
C VAL A 444 38.06 -25.66 -11.76
N ALA A 445 36.98 -25.61 -12.55
CA ALA A 445 36.04 -24.48 -12.53
C ALA A 445 35.35 -24.31 -11.16
N ALA A 446 34.98 -25.40 -10.48
CA ALA A 446 34.43 -25.39 -9.14
C ALA A 446 35.43 -24.86 -8.09
N LEU A 447 36.69 -25.31 -8.17
CA LEU A 447 37.77 -24.86 -7.28
C LEU A 447 38.08 -23.37 -7.48
N LEU A 448 38.22 -22.92 -8.73
CA LEU A 448 38.42 -21.51 -9.05
C LEU A 448 37.22 -20.66 -8.60
N ALA A 449 35.98 -21.10 -8.81
CA ALA A 449 34.79 -20.40 -8.32
C ALA A 449 34.72 -20.33 -6.78
N ALA A 450 35.20 -21.36 -6.07
CA ALA A 450 35.28 -21.35 -4.61
C ALA A 450 36.34 -20.36 -4.09
N ILE A 451 37.45 -20.20 -4.82
CA ILE A 451 38.51 -19.23 -4.52
C ILE A 451 38.06 -17.80 -4.85
N PHE A 452 37.58 -17.55 -6.08
CA PHE A 452 37.16 -16.23 -6.56
C PHE A 452 35.84 -15.73 -5.93
N SER A 453 35.04 -16.58 -5.29
CA SER A 453 33.94 -16.12 -4.41
C SER A 453 34.38 -15.89 -2.94
N GLY A 454 35.69 -16.00 -2.66
CA GLY A 454 36.33 -15.64 -1.40
C GLY A 454 36.26 -14.13 -1.10
N PRO A 455 36.48 -13.73 0.16
CA PRO A 455 36.35 -12.33 0.59
C PRO A 455 37.51 -11.45 0.09
N THR A 456 38.54 -12.06 -0.48
CA THR A 456 39.70 -11.43 -1.12
C THR A 456 39.45 -10.98 -2.55
N PHE A 457 38.31 -11.37 -3.14
CA PHE A 457 37.95 -11.08 -4.53
C PHE A 457 36.55 -10.47 -4.66
N ILE A 458 35.61 -10.86 -3.80
CA ILE A 458 34.27 -10.27 -3.77
C ILE A 458 33.95 -9.85 -2.33
N THR A 459 33.66 -8.58 -2.15
CA THR A 459 33.28 -7.96 -0.87
C THR A 459 32.04 -8.64 -0.26
N PRO A 460 32.02 -8.85 1.07
CA PRO A 460 30.88 -9.45 1.76
C PRO A 460 29.81 -8.39 2.06
N MET A 461 28.76 -8.29 1.22
CA MET A 461 27.67 -7.35 1.46
C MET A 461 26.60 -7.92 2.43
N TYR A 462 26.09 -7.06 3.30
CA TYR A 462 25.07 -7.33 4.32
C TYR A 462 23.79 -6.56 3.97
N LYS A 463 22.64 -7.23 4.10
CA LYS A 463 21.33 -6.67 3.80
C LYS A 463 20.65 -6.13 5.06
N SER A 464 20.06 -4.94 4.97
CA SER A 464 18.99 -4.46 5.86
C SER A 464 17.77 -4.08 5.02
N TYR A 465 16.58 -4.06 5.63
CA TYR A 465 15.36 -3.62 4.94
C TYR A 465 14.30 -3.09 5.91
N ALA A 466 13.39 -2.27 5.40
CA ALA A 466 12.21 -1.78 6.10
C ALA A 466 10.96 -1.90 5.23
N VAL A 467 9.79 -1.94 5.87
CA VAL A 467 8.48 -1.97 5.20
C VAL A 467 7.62 -0.85 5.78
N SER A 468 7.10 0.02 4.93
CA SER A 468 6.29 1.18 5.34
C SER A 468 5.11 1.42 4.40
N TYR A 469 4.01 1.86 4.97
CA TYR A 469 2.91 2.49 4.23
C TYR A 469 3.13 4.01 4.11
N PRO A 470 2.53 4.67 3.10
CA PRO A 470 2.31 6.12 3.14
C PRO A 470 1.33 6.49 4.27
N ALA A 471 1.36 7.74 4.71
CA ALA A 471 0.45 8.31 5.71
C ALA A 471 0.29 9.82 5.49
N ASN A 472 -0.84 10.40 5.88
CA ASN A 472 -1.07 11.86 5.82
C ASN A 472 -0.76 12.50 4.44
N VAL A 473 -0.97 11.74 3.36
CA VAL A 473 -0.86 12.16 1.96
C VAL A 473 -2.15 11.84 1.22
N GLU A 474 -2.54 12.74 0.33
CA GLU A 474 -3.68 12.56 -0.58
C GLU A 474 -3.14 12.31 -1.99
N PRO A 475 -3.80 11.47 -2.81
CA PRO A 475 -3.33 11.20 -4.16
C PRO A 475 -3.47 12.44 -5.06
N TYR A 476 -2.37 12.84 -5.71
CA TYR A 476 -2.33 13.95 -6.68
C TYR A 476 -2.53 13.50 -8.14
N SER A 477 -2.71 12.20 -8.37
CA SER A 477 -2.93 11.54 -9.65
C SER A 477 -3.92 10.36 -9.46
N GLU A 478 -4.26 9.66 -10.54
CA GLU A 478 -5.03 8.39 -10.47
C GLU A 478 -4.22 7.22 -9.86
N GLU A 479 -2.93 7.43 -9.57
CA GLU A 479 -2.04 6.41 -8.99
C GLU A 479 -2.26 6.27 -7.48
N SER A 480 -2.01 5.08 -6.92
CA SER A 480 -2.11 4.90 -5.47
C SER A 480 -1.03 5.69 -4.73
N THR A 481 -1.32 6.10 -3.49
CA THR A 481 -0.36 6.82 -2.63
C THR A 481 0.92 6.01 -2.37
N THR A 482 0.87 4.69 -2.53
CA THR A 482 2.04 3.79 -2.47
C THR A 482 2.91 3.87 -3.72
N GLU A 483 2.34 4.04 -4.92
CA GLU A 483 3.14 4.32 -6.13
C GLU A 483 3.78 5.71 -6.05
N GLN A 484 3.04 6.72 -5.57
CA GLN A 484 3.56 8.06 -5.35
C GLN A 484 4.69 8.05 -4.29
N MET A 485 4.55 7.26 -3.23
CA MET A 485 5.62 7.01 -2.26
C MET A 485 6.85 6.34 -2.91
N LEU A 486 6.64 5.34 -3.77
CA LEU A 486 7.71 4.66 -4.52
C LEU A 486 8.44 5.61 -5.47
N GLN A 487 7.73 6.46 -6.21
CA GLN A 487 8.32 7.51 -7.06
C GLN A 487 9.18 8.48 -6.25
N ILE A 488 8.65 8.99 -5.13
CA ILE A 488 9.32 10.02 -4.32
C ILE A 488 10.53 9.44 -3.58
N LEU A 489 10.49 8.18 -3.15
CA LEU A 489 11.63 7.45 -2.56
C LEU A 489 12.79 7.25 -3.54
N ASN A 490 12.50 7.12 -4.83
CA ASN A 490 13.51 7.02 -5.90
C ASN A 490 13.96 8.38 -6.45
N ALA A 491 13.42 9.50 -5.95
CA ALA A 491 13.74 10.82 -6.48
C ALA A 491 15.17 11.27 -6.12
N GLN A 492 15.85 11.91 -7.08
CA GLN A 492 17.27 12.30 -6.98
C GLN A 492 17.62 13.03 -5.68
N ASP A 493 16.78 13.96 -5.20
CA ASP A 493 17.07 14.71 -3.96
C ASP A 493 17.26 13.80 -2.74
N ILE A 494 16.56 12.67 -2.66
CA ILE A 494 16.72 11.71 -1.56
C ILE A 494 18.02 10.92 -1.75
N VAL A 495 18.33 10.50 -2.97
CA VAL A 495 19.58 9.82 -3.33
C VAL A 495 20.79 10.70 -2.99
N ASP A 496 20.80 11.94 -3.48
CA ASP A 496 21.85 12.94 -3.21
C ASP A 496 21.93 13.27 -1.69
N SER A 497 20.80 13.33 -0.97
CA SER A 497 20.79 13.54 0.49
C SER A 497 21.37 12.36 1.28
N VAL A 498 21.14 11.11 0.86
CA VAL A 498 21.72 9.91 1.50
C VAL A 498 23.22 9.82 1.19
N ILE A 499 23.61 10.08 -0.06
CA ILE A 499 25.01 10.18 -0.50
C ILE A 499 25.77 11.21 0.35
N GLN A 500 25.21 12.41 0.53
CA GLN A 500 25.83 13.48 1.32
C GLN A 500 25.88 13.14 2.81
N LYS A 501 24.82 12.53 3.39
CA LYS A 501 24.74 12.21 4.82
C LYS A 501 25.82 11.20 5.28
N TYR A 502 26.23 10.29 4.40
CA TYR A 502 27.14 9.19 4.74
C TYR A 502 28.49 9.23 4.00
N ASP A 503 28.78 10.31 3.25
CA ASP A 503 29.98 10.44 2.42
C ASP A 503 30.18 9.20 1.52
N LEU A 504 29.12 8.81 0.80
CA LEU A 504 29.09 7.51 0.09
C LEU A 504 30.14 7.40 -1.02
N ALA A 505 30.63 8.52 -1.57
CA ALA A 505 31.78 8.53 -2.47
C ALA A 505 33.03 7.95 -1.80
N ARG A 506 33.39 8.47 -0.63
CA ARG A 506 34.52 7.99 0.15
C ARG A 506 34.29 6.60 0.71
N HIS A 507 33.07 6.29 1.16
CA HIS A 507 32.72 4.96 1.66
C HIS A 507 32.77 3.90 0.56
N TYR A 508 32.38 4.20 -0.67
CA TYR A 508 32.52 3.30 -1.82
C TYR A 508 33.89 3.37 -2.51
N GLU A 509 34.86 4.13 -1.96
CA GLU A 509 36.23 4.25 -2.46
C GLU A 509 36.30 4.81 -3.91
N ILE A 510 35.35 5.69 -4.27
CA ILE A 510 35.23 6.33 -5.58
C ILE A 510 36.02 7.64 -5.61
N ASP A 511 36.92 7.77 -6.57
CA ASP A 511 37.78 8.95 -6.79
C ASP A 511 36.95 10.19 -7.22
N PRO A 512 36.97 11.31 -6.46
CA PRO A 512 36.28 12.55 -6.83
C PRO A 512 36.77 13.20 -8.13
N ASP A 513 38.03 12.98 -8.52
CA ASP A 513 38.63 13.58 -9.72
C ASP A 513 38.32 12.77 -11.01
N TYR A 514 37.55 11.68 -10.89
CA TYR A 514 37.19 10.82 -12.02
C TYR A 514 36.14 11.45 -12.95
N GLU A 515 36.38 11.41 -14.26
CA GLU A 515 35.53 12.01 -15.31
C GLU A 515 34.03 11.62 -15.20
N TYR A 516 33.74 10.37 -14.80
CA TYR A 516 32.38 9.85 -14.65
C TYR A 516 31.97 9.68 -13.18
N TYR A 517 32.60 10.40 -12.25
CA TYR A 517 32.38 10.33 -10.79
C TYR A 517 30.90 10.23 -10.38
N LYS A 518 30.06 11.20 -10.78
CA LYS A 518 28.62 11.19 -10.40
C LYS A 518 27.88 9.98 -11.01
N THR A 519 28.25 9.54 -12.21
CA THR A 519 27.64 8.37 -12.86
C THR A 519 27.98 7.08 -12.13
N VAL A 520 29.24 6.88 -11.72
CA VAL A 520 29.67 5.70 -10.95
C VAL A 520 29.06 5.71 -9.55
N LEU A 521 29.04 6.86 -8.88
CA LEU A 521 28.45 7.00 -7.55
C LEU A 521 26.94 6.70 -7.53
N LEU A 522 26.19 7.17 -8.53
CA LEU A 522 24.77 6.83 -8.67
C LEU A 522 24.56 5.37 -9.10
N TYR A 523 25.40 4.83 -9.97
CA TYR A 523 25.36 3.41 -10.33
C TYR A 523 25.55 2.51 -9.11
N GLU A 524 26.61 2.75 -8.32
CA GLU A 524 26.90 1.96 -7.12
C GLU A 524 25.83 2.14 -6.04
N TYR A 525 25.26 3.34 -5.90
CA TYR A 525 24.08 3.55 -5.05
C TYR A 525 22.90 2.68 -5.50
N HIS A 526 22.55 2.68 -6.79
CA HIS A 526 21.40 1.93 -7.32
C HIS A 526 21.64 0.41 -7.48
N GLN A 527 22.89 -0.08 -7.45
CA GLN A 527 23.16 -1.52 -7.26
C GLN A 527 22.88 -1.96 -5.82
N ASN A 528 23.14 -1.09 -4.84
CA ASN A 528 23.09 -1.42 -3.42
C ASN A 528 21.74 -1.08 -2.75
N VAL A 529 21.03 -0.05 -3.24
CA VAL A 529 19.73 0.41 -2.72
C VAL A 529 18.62 0.04 -3.69
N SER A 530 17.63 -0.71 -3.19
CA SER A 530 16.42 -1.10 -3.93
C SER A 530 15.17 -0.62 -3.20
N VAL A 531 14.23 -0.03 -3.94
CA VAL A 531 12.91 0.34 -3.43
C VAL A 531 11.85 -0.31 -4.31
N SER A 532 10.91 -1.01 -3.70
CA SER A 532 9.94 -1.86 -4.41
C SER A 532 8.60 -1.94 -3.68
N LYS A 533 7.54 -2.27 -4.41
CA LYS A 533 6.20 -2.47 -3.85
C LYS A 533 6.02 -3.90 -3.33
N THR A 534 5.37 -4.07 -2.17
CA THR A 534 4.99 -5.38 -1.63
C THR A 534 3.64 -5.85 -2.18
N PRO A 535 3.29 -7.14 -2.06
CA PRO A 535 1.95 -7.67 -2.38
C PRO A 535 0.80 -7.20 -1.46
N PHE A 536 0.97 -6.07 -0.77
CA PHE A 536 0.10 -5.58 0.31
C PHE A 536 -0.02 -4.04 0.32
N GLU A 537 0.04 -3.40 -0.87
CA GLU A 537 0.05 -1.94 -1.06
C GLU A 537 1.01 -1.15 -0.14
N SER A 538 2.20 -1.69 0.17
CA SER A 538 3.24 -0.99 0.96
C SER A 538 4.58 -0.96 0.24
N VAL A 539 5.52 -0.11 0.69
CA VAL A 539 6.86 -0.02 0.10
C VAL A 539 7.89 -0.76 0.96
N LEU A 540 8.66 -1.63 0.31
CA LEU A 540 9.84 -2.32 0.80
C LEU A 540 11.10 -1.58 0.33
N ILE A 541 11.88 -1.09 1.28
CA ILE A 541 13.20 -0.46 1.05
C ILE A 541 14.26 -1.44 1.51
N GLU A 542 15.18 -1.82 0.62
CA GLU A 542 16.31 -2.71 0.92
C GLU A 542 17.64 -2.02 0.63
N VAL A 543 18.61 -2.19 1.52
CA VAL A 543 19.98 -1.69 1.34
C VAL A 543 20.99 -2.82 1.58
N HIS A 544 21.98 -2.90 0.71
CA HIS A 544 23.16 -3.73 0.80
C HIS A 544 24.39 -2.86 1.09
N ASP A 545 25.19 -3.20 2.08
CA ASP A 545 26.47 -2.51 2.34
C ASP A 545 27.55 -3.46 2.87
N LYS A 546 28.83 -3.06 2.77
CA LYS A 546 29.95 -3.81 3.37
C LYS A 546 29.96 -3.78 4.91
N ASP A 547 29.35 -2.76 5.52
CA ASP A 547 29.03 -2.68 6.95
C ASP A 547 27.52 -2.91 7.23
N PRO A 548 27.14 -3.92 8.04
CA PRO A 548 25.74 -4.14 8.40
C PRO A 548 25.12 -3.02 9.26
N VAL A 549 25.90 -2.11 9.85
CA VAL A 549 25.38 -0.92 10.55
C VAL A 549 25.02 0.18 9.56
N MET A 550 25.92 0.51 8.63
CA MET A 550 25.64 1.41 7.50
C MET A 550 24.38 1.00 6.71
N ALA A 551 24.25 -0.29 6.37
CA ALA A 551 23.06 -0.80 5.67
C ALA A 551 21.74 -0.49 6.41
N ARG A 552 21.71 -0.61 7.76
CA ARG A 552 20.55 -0.26 8.59
C ARG A 552 20.28 1.24 8.55
N ASP A 553 21.32 2.05 8.68
CA ASP A 553 21.18 3.49 8.86
C ASP A 553 20.88 4.24 7.57
N MET A 554 21.32 3.73 6.42
CA MET A 554 20.84 4.16 5.10
C MET A 554 19.32 3.94 4.95
N VAL A 555 18.77 2.78 5.35
CA VAL A 555 17.31 2.54 5.31
C VAL A 555 16.56 3.53 6.21
N ASN A 556 17.05 3.78 7.42
CA ASN A 556 16.49 4.81 8.31
C ASN A 556 16.54 6.21 7.65
N ALA A 557 17.67 6.56 7.03
CA ALA A 557 17.84 7.87 6.39
C ALA A 557 16.93 8.08 5.18
N ILE A 558 16.72 7.05 4.35
CA ILE A 558 15.80 7.10 3.20
C ILE A 558 14.38 7.44 3.68
N LEU A 559 13.93 6.81 4.77
CA LEU A 559 12.64 7.10 5.40
C LEU A 559 12.60 8.51 6.02
N ASP A 560 13.64 8.94 6.73
CA ASP A 560 13.74 10.31 7.27
C ASP A 560 13.67 11.38 6.17
N PHE A 561 14.39 11.17 5.05
CA PHE A 561 14.43 12.10 3.93
C PHE A 561 13.12 12.11 3.14
N TYR A 562 12.44 10.96 3.01
CA TYR A 562 11.08 10.90 2.48
C TYR A 562 10.11 11.77 3.31
N ASN A 563 10.08 11.59 4.64
CA ASN A 563 9.24 12.40 5.53
C ASN A 563 9.53 13.90 5.39
N LYS A 564 10.82 14.28 5.32
CA LYS A 564 11.24 15.67 5.12
C LYS A 564 10.84 16.23 3.75
N LYS A 565 10.96 15.43 2.68
CA LYS A 565 10.59 15.83 1.32
C LYS A 565 9.08 16.05 1.19
N ILE A 566 8.25 15.12 1.67
CA ILE A 566 6.79 15.30 1.70
C ILE A 566 6.42 16.54 2.55
N SER A 567 6.98 16.67 3.75
CA SER A 567 6.72 17.84 4.61
C SER A 567 7.06 19.17 3.93
N ARG A 568 8.19 19.23 3.20
CA ARG A 568 8.57 20.43 2.43
C ARG A 568 7.60 20.72 1.28
N LEU A 569 7.21 19.70 0.51
CA LEU A 569 6.25 19.87 -0.59
C LEU A 569 4.89 20.38 -0.08
N HIS A 570 4.38 19.81 1.02
CA HIS A 570 3.14 20.28 1.66
C HIS A 570 3.30 21.72 2.16
N LYS A 571 4.37 22.03 2.91
CA LYS A 571 4.57 23.38 3.47
C LYS A 571 4.77 24.45 2.40
N ASN A 572 5.47 24.17 1.31
CA ASN A 572 5.56 25.09 0.17
C ASN A 572 4.15 25.45 -0.36
N LYS A 573 3.31 24.44 -0.64
CA LYS A 573 1.93 24.64 -1.10
C LYS A 573 1.09 25.44 -0.10
N TYR A 574 1.25 25.19 1.20
CA TYR A 574 0.51 25.96 2.22
C TYR A 574 1.00 27.41 2.35
N VAL A 575 2.27 27.74 2.07
CA VAL A 575 2.72 29.15 2.01
C VAL A 575 1.99 29.89 0.88
N GLU A 576 1.98 29.35 -0.33
CA GLU A 576 1.31 29.97 -1.49
C GLU A 576 -0.19 30.25 -1.22
N VAL A 577 -0.86 29.34 -0.51
CA VAL A 577 -2.26 29.49 -0.10
C VAL A 577 -2.44 30.49 1.05
N VAL A 578 -1.53 30.53 2.02
CA VAL A 578 -1.53 31.52 3.11
C VAL A 578 -1.31 32.94 2.58
N ASP A 579 -0.30 33.16 1.75
CA ASP A 579 0.02 34.47 1.14
C ASP A 579 -1.17 35.00 0.30
N MET A 580 -1.86 34.10 -0.41
CA MET A 580 -3.09 34.42 -1.13
C MET A 580 -4.21 34.89 -0.19
N TYR A 581 -4.49 34.15 0.89
CA TYR A 581 -5.57 34.51 1.82
C TYR A 581 -5.25 35.76 2.66
N GLU A 582 -3.99 35.97 3.07
CA GLU A 582 -3.56 37.22 3.73
C GLU A 582 -3.77 38.44 2.82
N SER A 583 -3.42 38.30 1.53
CA SER A 583 -3.65 39.33 0.51
C SER A 583 -5.15 39.65 0.34
N GLN A 584 -6.02 38.63 0.35
CA GLN A 584 -7.47 38.83 0.30
C GLN A 584 -8.01 39.52 1.56
N LEU A 585 -7.57 39.12 2.76
CA LEU A 585 -7.98 39.77 4.02
C LEU A 585 -7.56 41.24 4.09
N LEU A 586 -6.39 41.59 3.56
CA LEU A 586 -5.93 42.98 3.51
C LEU A 586 -6.85 43.84 2.63
N GLN A 587 -7.20 43.35 1.43
CA GLN A 587 -8.14 44.02 0.52
C GLN A 587 -9.54 44.13 1.16
N LYS A 588 -10.06 43.04 1.73
CA LYS A 588 -11.36 43.01 2.41
C LYS A 588 -11.41 43.96 3.61
N ARG A 589 -10.32 44.08 4.39
CA ARG A 589 -10.21 45.08 5.46
C ARG A 589 -10.31 46.51 4.92
N GLN A 590 -9.58 46.84 3.85
CA GLN A 590 -9.62 48.18 3.24
C GLN A 590 -11.03 48.54 2.74
N VAL A 591 -11.76 47.59 2.15
CA VAL A 591 -13.18 47.77 1.76
C VAL A 591 -14.06 48.00 2.99
N LEU A 592 -13.93 47.17 4.03
CA LEU A 592 -14.68 47.31 5.28
C LEU A 592 -14.44 48.65 5.97
N ASP A 593 -13.19 49.13 6.03
CA ASP A 593 -12.85 50.40 6.66
C ASP A 593 -13.35 51.59 5.84
N SER A 594 -13.36 51.48 4.51
CA SER A 594 -13.99 52.46 3.61
C SER A 594 -15.52 52.52 3.81
N LEU A 595 -16.20 51.37 3.91
CA LEU A 595 -17.64 51.30 4.16
C LEU A 595 -18.00 51.86 5.54
N LYS A 596 -17.20 51.57 6.58
CA LYS A 596 -17.36 52.19 7.92
C LYS A 596 -17.21 53.70 7.87
N GLN A 597 -16.24 54.24 7.11
CA GLN A 597 -16.06 55.68 7.00
C GLN A 597 -17.25 56.37 6.31
N ILE A 598 -17.83 55.74 5.28
CA ILE A 598 -19.05 56.25 4.63
C ILE A 598 -20.23 56.20 5.61
N LEU A 599 -20.39 55.11 6.37
CA LEU A 599 -21.44 54.98 7.39
C LEU A 599 -21.29 56.00 8.52
N TYR A 600 -20.05 56.29 8.95
CA TYR A 600 -19.76 57.34 9.93
C TYR A 600 -20.18 58.74 9.43
N VAL A 601 -19.87 59.08 8.17
CA VAL A 601 -20.29 60.35 7.55
C VAL A 601 -21.82 60.44 7.43
N LEU A 602 -22.48 59.36 7.01
CA LEU A 602 -23.95 59.30 6.95
C LEU A 602 -24.60 59.50 8.34
N GLY A 603 -24.05 58.87 9.37
CA GLY A 603 -24.52 59.04 10.75
C GLY A 603 -24.30 60.44 11.31
N THR A 604 -23.10 61.01 11.15
CA THR A 604 -22.69 62.26 11.81
C THR A 604 -23.06 63.54 11.06
N GLU A 605 -22.85 63.61 9.75
CA GLU A 605 -23.16 64.82 8.96
C GLU A 605 -24.64 64.86 8.54
N TYR A 606 -25.18 63.70 8.12
CA TYR A 606 -26.53 63.62 7.56
C TYR A 606 -27.61 63.24 8.60
N GLY A 607 -27.22 62.66 9.73
CA GLY A 607 -28.15 62.20 10.77
C GLY A 607 -28.81 60.85 10.46
N LEU A 608 -28.21 60.05 9.57
CA LEU A 608 -28.81 58.83 9.01
C LEU A 608 -28.10 57.59 9.58
N ILE A 609 -28.63 57.08 10.69
CA ILE A 609 -28.03 55.96 11.46
C ILE A 609 -28.72 54.62 11.12
N ASP A 610 -30.05 54.60 11.03
CA ASP A 610 -30.84 53.47 10.53
C ASP A 610 -31.97 54.00 9.63
N TYR A 611 -32.15 53.40 8.46
CA TYR A 611 -33.24 53.77 7.56
C TYR A 611 -34.63 53.42 8.14
N SER A 612 -34.78 52.29 8.83
CA SER A 612 -36.07 51.77 9.26
C SER A 612 -36.73 52.63 10.34
N ALA A 613 -36.02 52.88 11.44
CA ALA A 613 -36.49 53.70 12.55
C ALA A 613 -36.58 55.18 12.17
N THR A 614 -35.53 55.72 11.53
CA THR A 614 -35.45 57.16 11.24
C THR A 614 -36.49 57.58 10.20
N SER A 615 -36.80 56.74 9.19
CA SER A 615 -37.84 57.04 8.19
C SER A 615 -39.23 57.23 8.81
N GLN A 616 -39.63 56.35 9.72
CA GLN A 616 -40.95 56.40 10.34
C GLN A 616 -41.14 57.65 11.20
N GLU A 617 -40.13 58.05 11.96
CA GLU A 617 -40.23 59.20 12.88
C GLU A 617 -40.01 60.55 12.18
N ILE A 618 -39.16 60.63 11.15
CA ILE A 618 -39.13 61.80 10.25
C ILE A 618 -40.50 61.99 9.60
N MET A 619 -41.10 60.92 9.05
CA MET A 619 -42.41 61.01 8.40
C MET A 619 -43.54 61.38 9.38
N ARG A 620 -43.52 60.86 10.62
CA ARG A 620 -44.44 61.27 11.69
C ARG A 620 -44.28 62.75 12.06
N GLY A 621 -43.04 63.24 12.15
CA GLY A 621 -42.75 64.66 12.35
C GLY A 621 -43.27 65.54 11.20
N TYR A 622 -43.06 65.11 9.95
CA TYR A 622 -43.43 65.85 8.75
C TYR A 622 -44.95 65.94 8.57
N LEU A 623 -45.65 64.80 8.71
CA LEU A 623 -47.12 64.71 8.67
C LEU A 623 -47.78 65.26 9.95
N LYS A 624 -46.99 65.63 10.97
CA LYS A 624 -47.42 66.12 12.28
C LYS A 624 -48.31 65.15 13.06
N THR A 625 -48.18 63.85 12.81
CA THR A 625 -48.96 62.76 13.42
C THR A 625 -48.39 62.27 14.75
N VAL A 626 -47.70 63.16 15.48
CA VAL A 626 -47.04 62.87 16.76
C VAL A 626 -48.07 62.75 17.87
N TYR A 627 -47.89 61.82 18.82
CA TYR A 627 -48.82 61.63 19.94
C TYR A 627 -48.76 62.78 20.96
N GLY A 628 -49.90 63.45 21.17
CA GLY A 628 -50.05 64.60 22.05
C GLY A 628 -50.49 65.86 21.30
N GLY A 629 -51.13 66.82 21.98
CA GLY A 629 -51.77 67.99 21.36
C GLY A 629 -50.85 69.05 20.73
N ASN A 630 -49.56 68.75 20.57
CA ASN A 630 -48.49 69.72 20.37
C ASN A 630 -47.99 69.80 18.90
N ALA A 631 -48.86 69.53 17.92
CA ALA A 631 -48.55 69.63 16.48
C ALA A 631 -48.13 71.05 15.99
N LYS A 632 -48.15 72.05 16.89
CA LYS A 632 -47.64 73.41 16.67
C LYS A 632 -46.17 73.60 17.06
N ASP A 633 -45.63 72.76 17.96
CA ASP A 633 -44.31 72.95 18.57
C ASP A 633 -43.20 72.22 17.79
N ILE A 634 -43.59 71.41 16.80
CA ILE A 634 -42.70 70.64 15.94
C ILE A 634 -41.74 71.57 15.20
N ASN A 635 -40.43 71.37 15.36
CA ASN A 635 -39.39 72.05 14.58
C ASN A 635 -39.41 71.60 13.11
N THR A 636 -40.36 72.15 12.33
CA THR A 636 -40.58 71.80 10.92
C THR A 636 -39.37 72.08 10.02
N LYS A 637 -38.51 73.03 10.39
CA LYS A 637 -37.27 73.30 9.66
C LYS A 637 -36.29 72.13 9.77
N GLU A 638 -36.12 71.58 10.97
CA GLU A 638 -35.18 70.49 11.23
C GLU A 638 -35.72 69.14 10.79
N VAL A 639 -37.02 68.88 11.00
CA VAL A 639 -37.72 67.74 10.40
C VAL A 639 -37.59 67.76 8.88
N LYS A 640 -37.71 68.94 8.24
CA LYS A 640 -37.46 69.07 6.80
C LYS A 640 -35.99 68.81 6.45
N ARG A 641 -35.01 69.37 7.18
CA ARG A 641 -33.57 69.10 6.93
C ARG A 641 -33.28 67.59 6.93
N LEU A 642 -33.82 66.87 7.91
CA LEU A 642 -33.67 65.42 8.01
C LEU A 642 -34.40 64.67 6.89
N LEU A 643 -35.60 65.10 6.49
CA LEU A 643 -36.32 64.54 5.34
C LEU A 643 -35.57 64.76 4.02
N ASP A 644 -35.10 65.98 3.76
CA ASP A 644 -34.33 66.35 2.57
C ASP A 644 -33.02 65.53 2.52
N ASN A 645 -32.29 65.43 3.65
CA ASN A 645 -31.10 64.56 3.77
C ASN A 645 -31.42 63.09 3.49
N MET A 646 -32.51 62.59 4.07
CA MET A 646 -32.96 61.20 3.94
C MET A 646 -33.33 60.89 2.48
N GLU A 647 -34.05 61.77 1.78
CA GLU A 647 -34.40 61.62 0.37
C GLU A 647 -33.15 61.51 -0.51
N ILE A 648 -32.11 62.32 -0.23
CA ILE A 648 -30.86 62.35 -1.00
C ILE A 648 -29.94 61.15 -0.70
N LYS A 649 -29.93 60.62 0.54
CA LYS A 649 -28.89 59.68 1.01
C LYS A 649 -29.36 58.29 1.45
N SER A 650 -30.66 58.01 1.56
CA SER A 650 -31.13 56.71 2.06
C SER A 650 -30.70 55.50 1.23
N GLY A 651 -30.68 55.64 -0.10
CA GLY A 651 -30.21 54.56 -0.98
C GLY A 651 -28.76 54.17 -0.69
N GLN A 652 -27.90 55.17 -0.47
CA GLN A 652 -26.50 54.97 -0.11
C GLN A 652 -26.36 54.33 1.29
N LEU A 653 -27.21 54.67 2.26
CA LEU A 653 -27.21 54.02 3.57
C LEU A 653 -27.56 52.53 3.48
N ILE A 654 -28.64 52.19 2.76
CA ILE A 654 -29.11 50.80 2.60
C ILE A 654 -28.03 49.96 1.88
N GLU A 655 -27.46 50.51 0.80
CA GLU A 655 -26.37 49.88 0.06
C GLU A 655 -25.13 49.63 0.95
N VAL A 656 -24.64 50.66 1.64
CA VAL A 656 -23.44 50.56 2.49
C VAL A 656 -23.64 49.60 3.65
N VAL A 657 -24.81 49.58 4.30
CA VAL A 657 -25.12 48.61 5.37
C VAL A 657 -25.16 47.18 4.81
N GLN A 658 -25.82 46.96 3.67
CA GLN A 658 -25.89 45.63 3.07
C GLN A 658 -24.52 45.13 2.57
N MET A 659 -23.71 46.01 1.99
CA MET A 659 -22.32 45.71 1.62
C MET A 659 -21.48 45.40 2.85
N LEU A 660 -21.56 46.21 3.91
CA LEU A 660 -20.80 46.02 5.16
C LEU A 660 -21.10 44.66 5.80
N GLN A 661 -22.37 44.23 5.83
CA GLN A 661 -22.76 42.90 6.30
C GLN A 661 -22.23 41.75 5.40
N ASN A 662 -22.23 41.92 4.08
CA ASN A 662 -21.76 40.89 3.15
C ASN A 662 -20.24 40.75 3.19
N GLU A 663 -19.52 41.88 3.16
CA GLU A 663 -18.07 41.95 3.24
C GLU A 663 -17.55 41.49 4.61
N SER A 664 -18.29 41.73 5.70
CA SER A 664 -17.90 41.26 7.04
C SER A 664 -17.99 39.74 7.15
N ARG A 665 -19.04 39.13 6.57
CA ARG A 665 -19.17 37.67 6.49
C ARG A 665 -18.05 37.06 5.65
N ALA A 666 -17.83 37.58 4.44
CA ALA A 666 -16.74 37.13 3.57
C ALA A 666 -15.35 37.26 4.23
N TYR A 667 -15.09 38.35 4.97
CA TYR A 667 -13.83 38.52 5.72
C TYR A 667 -13.68 37.46 6.83
N VAL A 668 -14.76 37.10 7.54
CA VAL A 668 -14.74 36.02 8.54
C VAL A 668 -14.47 34.67 7.88
N ASP A 669 -15.18 34.33 6.82
CA ASP A 669 -15.01 33.04 6.13
C ASP A 669 -13.58 32.88 5.59
N ILE A 670 -13.04 33.89 4.90
CA ILE A 670 -11.65 33.94 4.42
C ILE A 670 -10.63 33.82 5.56
N LYS A 671 -10.93 34.40 6.74
CA LYS A 671 -10.05 34.30 7.92
C LYS A 671 -10.01 32.89 8.50
N LEU A 672 -11.12 32.14 8.43
CA LEU A 672 -11.17 30.74 8.90
C LEU A 672 -10.38 29.82 7.95
N ASP A 673 -10.49 30.03 6.65
CA ASP A 673 -9.66 29.36 5.64
C ASP A 673 -8.16 29.64 5.83
N LEU A 674 -7.78 30.91 6.06
CA LEU A 674 -6.41 31.29 6.40
C LEU A 674 -5.93 30.53 7.64
N GLU A 675 -6.68 30.58 8.74
CA GLU A 675 -6.31 29.89 9.98
C GLU A 675 -6.17 28.38 9.80
N MET A 676 -7.01 27.76 8.97
CA MET A 676 -6.91 26.33 8.67
C MET A 676 -5.61 26.01 7.92
N ASN A 677 -5.24 26.81 6.92
CA ASN A 677 -4.00 26.62 6.17
C ASN A 677 -2.74 26.94 7.00
N VAL A 678 -2.79 27.97 7.86
CA VAL A 678 -1.72 28.28 8.84
C VAL A 678 -1.52 27.13 9.84
N ARG A 679 -2.58 26.42 10.26
CA ARG A 679 -2.45 25.23 11.10
C ARG A 679 -1.70 24.09 10.38
N PHE A 680 -1.99 23.83 9.10
CA PHE A 680 -1.26 22.82 8.32
C PHE A 680 0.19 23.21 8.03
N LEU A 681 0.47 24.48 7.71
CA LEU A 681 1.82 25.00 7.51
C LEU A 681 2.72 24.78 8.75
N ASN A 682 2.16 25.03 9.94
CA ASN A 682 2.85 24.84 11.21
C ASN A 682 2.86 23.38 11.72
N ALA A 683 2.09 22.47 11.12
CA ALA A 683 2.00 21.09 11.56
C ALA A 683 3.32 20.31 11.37
N ASN A 684 3.62 19.39 12.29
CA ASN A 684 4.74 18.45 12.20
C ASN A 684 4.21 17.01 12.12
N MET A 685 3.67 16.68 10.95
CA MET A 685 3.07 15.38 10.64
C MET A 685 4.14 14.32 10.35
N THR A 686 3.74 13.05 10.27
CA THR A 686 4.58 11.93 9.84
C THR A 686 3.95 11.28 8.63
N TYR A 687 4.72 11.08 7.56
CA TYR A 687 4.21 10.69 6.25
C TYR A 687 4.49 9.22 5.90
N SER A 688 5.20 8.49 6.76
CA SER A 688 5.50 7.07 6.59
C SER A 688 5.13 6.24 7.84
N ASN A 689 4.21 5.29 7.71
CA ASN A 689 3.86 4.34 8.76
C ASN A 689 4.75 3.08 8.66
N ILE A 690 5.89 3.11 9.36
CA ILE A 690 6.87 2.01 9.39
C ILE A 690 6.31 0.82 10.17
N VAL A 691 6.11 -0.30 9.47
CA VAL A 691 5.62 -1.58 10.02
C VAL A 691 6.80 -2.47 10.43
N THR A 692 7.74 -2.69 9.51
CA THR A 692 9.00 -3.41 9.77
C THR A 692 10.16 -2.44 9.80
N TYR A 693 10.91 -2.45 10.90
CA TYR A 693 12.05 -1.55 11.14
C TYR A 693 13.36 -2.21 10.70
N PRO A 694 14.35 -1.45 10.18
CA PRO A 694 15.60 -2.03 9.73
C PRO A 694 16.44 -2.56 10.90
N PHE A 695 17.25 -3.58 10.62
CA PHE A 695 18.06 -4.29 11.60
C PHE A 695 19.50 -4.52 11.10
N VAL A 696 20.43 -4.69 12.03
CA VAL A 696 21.83 -5.05 11.73
C VAL A 696 21.88 -6.55 11.43
N SER A 697 22.22 -6.94 10.20
CA SER A 697 22.37 -8.37 9.86
C SER A 697 23.70 -8.91 10.39
N ASP A 698 23.66 -10.06 11.08
CA ASP A 698 24.88 -10.75 11.52
C ASP A 698 25.53 -11.64 10.43
N LYS A 699 24.91 -11.71 9.24
CA LYS A 699 25.35 -12.54 8.11
C LYS A 699 25.27 -11.77 6.79
N LYS A 700 26.32 -11.88 5.98
CA LYS A 700 26.34 -11.39 4.60
C LYS A 700 25.24 -12.05 3.74
N SER A 701 24.55 -11.26 2.93
CA SER A 701 23.61 -11.76 1.90
C SER A 701 24.36 -12.14 0.62
N TYR A 702 25.35 -11.35 0.21
CA TYR A 702 26.12 -11.56 -1.03
C TYR A 702 27.63 -11.75 -0.76
N PRO A 703 28.40 -12.40 -1.66
CA PRO A 703 27.96 -13.43 -2.61
C PRO A 703 27.53 -14.73 -1.92
N VAL A 704 26.53 -15.42 -2.48
CA VAL A 704 26.11 -16.76 -2.07
C VAL A 704 27.01 -17.81 -2.74
N ARG A 705 28.19 -18.05 -2.14
CA ARG A 705 29.29 -18.84 -2.75
C ARG A 705 28.88 -20.15 -3.42
N TRP A 706 28.00 -20.93 -2.79
CA TRP A 706 27.60 -22.24 -3.33
C TRP A 706 26.80 -22.11 -4.64
N ILE A 707 26.01 -21.04 -4.81
CA ILE A 707 25.29 -20.75 -6.06
C ILE A 707 26.31 -20.40 -7.16
N ILE A 708 27.31 -19.56 -6.85
CA ILE A 708 28.37 -19.22 -7.81
C ILE A 708 29.13 -20.47 -8.26
N VAL A 709 29.52 -21.34 -7.33
CA VAL A 709 30.20 -22.61 -7.65
C VAL A 709 29.34 -23.49 -8.56
N VAL A 710 28.04 -23.64 -8.27
CA VAL A 710 27.11 -24.45 -9.09
C VAL A 710 26.93 -23.84 -10.49
N ILE A 711 26.72 -22.53 -10.59
CA ILE A 711 26.54 -21.83 -11.89
C ILE A 711 27.81 -21.92 -12.74
N VAL A 712 28.98 -21.63 -12.16
CA VAL A 712 30.27 -21.69 -12.89
C VAL A 712 30.61 -23.13 -13.29
N SER A 713 30.33 -24.12 -12.44
CA SER A 713 30.48 -25.55 -12.77
C SER A 713 29.57 -25.98 -13.94
N LEU A 714 28.32 -25.52 -13.96
CA LEU A 714 27.36 -25.80 -15.01
C LEU A 714 27.75 -25.11 -16.34
N ALA A 715 28.14 -23.84 -16.28
CA ALA A 715 28.62 -23.09 -17.44
C ALA A 715 29.90 -23.74 -18.04
N ALA A 716 30.86 -24.13 -17.19
CA ALA A 716 32.06 -24.84 -17.61
C ALA A 716 31.75 -26.22 -18.23
N PHE A 717 30.78 -26.97 -17.68
CA PHE A 717 30.32 -28.23 -18.27
C PHE A 717 29.73 -28.04 -19.67
N ILE A 718 28.82 -27.06 -19.84
CA ILE A 718 28.16 -26.75 -21.11
C ILE A 718 29.19 -26.27 -22.14
N PHE A 719 30.08 -25.35 -21.76
CA PHE A 719 31.13 -24.84 -22.64
C PHE A 719 32.10 -25.94 -23.07
N ALA A 720 32.57 -26.78 -22.14
CA ALA A 720 33.42 -27.92 -22.46
C ALA A 720 32.72 -28.92 -23.40
N LEU A 721 31.43 -29.18 -23.20
CA LEU A 721 30.63 -30.03 -24.10
C LEU A 721 30.54 -29.46 -25.52
N LEU A 722 30.34 -28.15 -25.68
CA LEU A 722 30.34 -27.46 -26.97
C LEU A 722 31.71 -27.52 -27.67
N VAL A 723 32.80 -27.29 -26.92
CA VAL A 723 34.18 -27.42 -27.44
C VAL A 723 34.47 -28.87 -27.87
N ILE A 724 34.04 -29.86 -27.07
CA ILE A 724 34.18 -31.29 -27.39
C ILE A 724 33.37 -31.67 -28.64
N LEU A 725 32.15 -31.16 -28.80
CA LEU A 725 31.33 -31.32 -30.00
C LEU A 725 32.04 -30.78 -31.25
N PHE A 726 32.59 -29.56 -31.17
CA PHE A 726 33.33 -28.93 -32.26
C PHE A 726 34.61 -29.70 -32.63
N LEU A 727 35.39 -30.14 -31.63
CA LEU A 727 36.61 -30.92 -31.82
C LEU A 727 36.35 -32.29 -32.43
N GLU A 728 35.31 -33.01 -31.98
CA GLU A 728 34.92 -34.29 -32.58
C GLU A 728 34.40 -34.10 -34.02
N ASN A 729 33.68 -33.01 -34.30
CA ASN A 729 33.21 -32.69 -35.65
C ASN A 729 34.37 -32.40 -36.60
N ARG A 730 35.36 -31.58 -36.20
CA ARG A 730 36.60 -31.38 -36.98
C ARG A 730 37.33 -32.71 -37.23
N LYS A 731 37.45 -33.57 -36.22
CA LYS A 731 38.06 -34.91 -36.37
C LYS A 731 37.27 -35.87 -37.27
N LYS A 732 35.96 -35.66 -37.48
CA LYS A 732 35.16 -36.39 -38.48
C LYS A 732 35.33 -35.81 -39.89
N LEU A 733 35.46 -34.49 -40.02
CA LEU A 733 35.73 -33.80 -41.28
C LEU A 733 37.14 -34.04 -41.82
N GLN A 734 38.12 -34.35 -40.95
CA GLN A 734 39.49 -34.76 -41.32
C GLN A 734 39.66 -36.29 -41.49
N ARG A 735 38.56 -37.06 -41.42
CA ARG A 735 38.52 -38.52 -41.62
C ARG A 735 37.53 -38.92 -42.71
N LYS A 736 37.16 -37.95 -43.54
CA LYS A 736 36.44 -38.07 -44.80
C LYS A 736 37.28 -37.40 -45.88
#